data_AF-A0A1I0WDH5-F1
#
_entry.id   AF-A0A1I0WDH5-F1
#
_cell.length_a   1.000
_cell.length_b   1.000
_cell.length_c   1.000
_cell.angle_alpha   90.00
_cell.angle_beta   90.00
_cell.angle_gamma   90.00
#
_symmetry.space_group_name_H-M   'P 1'
#
loop_
_entity.id
_entity.type
_entity.pdbx_description
1 polymer ?
#
loop_
_entity_poly.entity_id
_entity_poly.type
_entity_poly.pdbx_seq_one_letter_code
_entity_poly.pdbx_strand_id
1 'polypeptide(L)'
;MKNKTLALLLSFIIIFSLFFEVSCQLVYAMDKGDGTKENPYKISDYYDLQEFAKIVNGDHDTIPQNNAACGILTNDIDAKIDNWIPIGDYKKAQNKYKGIFDGNNKVIKGLQSSYNKDYYYIGLFGYIATEGILKNVSLKNSDIHGCTYVGNLAGWNEGIIYNCNNSGKNTSDYSFRNITGVSTRGYASGGITGKNLGKIISCSNKGTVISKSINSGGLTGENQGIISDSYNFSLVSGIDECGGVSGSNYGSIVNCYNNGPIEFDINAINTKIGGISGINYGELTKCYNTGVVDGYNNTGGIAGFNIKGIISYCLNTQNVSGTDENIGGITGCNDKGTITYCYNTKDITGEKYVGGISADNTGSIKFSYNRGNIYATVNYNAGIAAFNNGDISNSYNTGTISGNDSGGLVAANHGLLINSYNCGAVSGNSAGGLINLNTGTAQNLYYDSTILSPSSAIIYNSGNTKKVTSLTTKEMTGKNCKVYKSWENFEDNWALTDSYPVLKALTHKLEKIHAKAASCTEDGNNEYYVCSYCGKYYKDEEATCEIQKDDFVLKATGHQWDKGIITKKATEKSTGIKTYTCSLCNAKRTEIIKKLSPSTTTNILFANAKTSGETGLIIKWNKIKNASGYEIYLEKYQNKKKNKTYKKVKAIRGNKNFSWKAKSLKKHTPYMIYVKAYITKKGKKKYLQSSPRIFVFTGDSYQNYTNAKSITFKKSKLSLKKGKTFKIKAQINKVKKNKKLMPDTYVASIRYLSSNKKIASVDKKGKIIAKDKGTCYIYIYSHNGITSKVKVTVK
;
A
#
# COMPACT_ATOMS: atom_id res chain seq x y z
N MET A 1 -39.26 35.83 -51.85
CA MET A 1 -38.17 36.32 -50.97
C MET A 1 -38.46 36.22 -49.47
N LYS A 2 -39.70 36.40 -48.98
CA LYS A 2 -40.01 36.41 -47.53
C LYS A 2 -39.72 35.09 -46.76
N ASN A 3 -39.87 33.91 -47.37
CA ASN A 3 -39.64 32.63 -46.67
C ASN A 3 -38.16 32.23 -46.49
N LYS A 4 -37.25 32.65 -47.38
CA LYS A 4 -35.82 32.31 -47.26
C LYS A 4 -35.13 33.14 -46.17
N THR A 5 -35.53 34.39 -46.00
CA THR A 5 -34.97 35.28 -44.97
C THR A 5 -35.41 34.87 -43.56
N LEU A 6 -36.67 34.41 -43.40
CA LEU A 6 -37.18 33.92 -42.12
C LEU A 6 -36.50 32.61 -41.70
N ALA A 7 -36.28 31.68 -42.64
CA ALA A 7 -35.54 30.45 -42.38
C ALA A 7 -34.07 30.71 -42.02
N LEU A 8 -33.41 31.69 -42.68
CA LEU A 8 -32.05 32.10 -42.33
C LEU A 8 -31.99 32.72 -40.92
N LEU A 9 -32.94 33.59 -40.58
CA LEU A 9 -33.01 34.22 -39.26
C LEU A 9 -33.25 33.21 -38.15
N LEU A 10 -34.16 32.25 -38.35
CA LEU A 10 -34.39 31.13 -37.42
C LEU A 10 -33.14 30.26 -37.27
N SER A 11 -32.45 29.93 -38.37
CA SER A 11 -31.19 29.17 -38.29
C SER A 11 -30.08 29.93 -37.58
N PHE A 12 -30.01 31.25 -37.75
CA PHE A 12 -29.03 32.09 -37.09
C PHE A 12 -29.32 32.24 -35.59
N ILE A 13 -30.59 32.37 -35.20
CA ILE A 13 -31.02 32.40 -33.80
C ILE A 13 -30.71 31.05 -33.12
N ILE A 14 -30.97 29.93 -33.79
CA ILE A 14 -30.67 28.59 -33.26
C ILE A 14 -29.15 28.38 -33.12
N ILE A 15 -28.36 28.77 -34.13
CA ILE A 15 -26.90 28.66 -34.06
C ILE A 15 -26.33 29.58 -32.97
N PHE A 16 -26.86 30.81 -32.83
CA PHE A 16 -26.41 31.77 -31.83
C PHE A 16 -26.80 31.34 -30.41
N SER A 17 -27.99 30.77 -30.19
CA SER A 17 -28.40 30.23 -28.89
C SER A 17 -27.54 29.02 -28.49
N LEU A 18 -27.25 28.12 -29.44
CA LEU A 18 -26.35 26.98 -29.22
C LEU A 18 -24.91 27.44 -28.89
N PHE A 19 -24.41 28.47 -29.58
CA PHE A 19 -23.10 29.05 -29.27
C PHE A 19 -23.04 29.69 -27.88
N PHE A 20 -24.11 30.37 -27.46
CA PHE A 20 -24.18 31.01 -26.15
C PHE A 20 -24.23 29.99 -25.01
N GLU A 21 -25.05 28.95 -25.14
CA GLU A 21 -25.12 27.82 -24.18
C GLU A 21 -23.76 27.10 -24.05
N VAL A 22 -23.11 26.80 -25.17
CA VAL A 22 -21.79 26.15 -25.17
C VAL A 22 -20.72 27.04 -24.54
N SER A 23 -20.78 28.36 -24.78
CA SER A 23 -19.83 29.30 -24.18
C SER A 23 -19.99 29.42 -22.66
N CYS A 24 -21.22 29.39 -22.16
CA CYS A 24 -21.51 29.44 -20.72
C CYS A 24 -21.00 28.18 -20.00
N GLN A 25 -21.22 27.00 -20.58
CA GLN A 25 -20.70 25.72 -20.06
C GLN A 25 -19.17 25.66 -20.05
N LEU A 26 -18.52 26.18 -21.09
CA LEU A 26 -17.04 26.23 -21.18
C LEU A 26 -16.43 27.16 -20.11
N VAL A 27 -17.02 28.33 -19.87
CA VAL A 27 -16.56 29.26 -18.83
C VAL A 27 -16.74 28.65 -17.43
N TYR A 28 -17.90 28.03 -17.17
CA TYR A 28 -18.16 27.34 -15.91
C TYR A 28 -17.15 26.20 -15.66
N ALA A 29 -16.89 25.39 -16.69
CA ALA A 29 -15.92 24.30 -16.66
C ALA A 29 -14.48 24.77 -16.37
N MET A 30 -14.10 25.94 -16.88
CA MET A 30 -12.75 26.50 -16.68
C MET A 30 -12.53 27.00 -15.25
N ASP A 31 -13.53 27.59 -14.61
CA ASP A 31 -13.38 28.18 -13.28
C ASP A 31 -13.66 27.17 -12.15
N LYS A 32 -14.73 26.37 -12.29
CA LYS A 32 -15.23 25.48 -11.23
C LYS A 32 -14.88 24.01 -11.47
N GLY A 33 -14.49 23.60 -12.67
CA GLY A 33 -14.38 22.19 -13.07
C GLY A 33 -15.59 21.75 -13.90
N ASP A 34 -15.53 20.61 -14.57
CA ASP A 34 -16.60 20.11 -15.47
C ASP A 34 -17.46 18.98 -14.86
N GLY A 35 -17.21 18.64 -13.58
CA GLY A 35 -17.94 17.61 -12.87
C GLY A 35 -17.56 16.19 -13.27
N THR A 36 -16.51 16.00 -14.07
CA THR A 36 -15.91 14.67 -14.32
C THR A 36 -15.06 14.25 -13.12
N LYS A 37 -14.65 12.98 -13.11
CA LYS A 37 -13.77 12.45 -12.05
C LYS A 37 -12.38 13.10 -12.09
N GLU A 38 -11.89 13.41 -13.28
CA GLU A 38 -10.59 14.04 -13.54
C GLU A 38 -10.61 15.53 -13.20
N ASN A 39 -11.77 16.19 -13.34
CA ASN A 39 -11.95 17.61 -13.12
C ASN A 39 -13.28 17.90 -12.37
N PRO A 40 -13.38 17.49 -11.10
CA PRO A 40 -14.61 17.64 -10.31
C PRO A 40 -14.96 19.11 -10.06
N TYR A 41 -16.23 19.39 -9.83
CA TYR A 41 -16.68 20.72 -9.41
C TYR A 41 -16.07 21.09 -8.05
N LYS A 42 -15.38 22.23 -7.99
CA LYS A 42 -14.75 22.80 -6.80
C LYS A 42 -15.79 23.58 -6.01
N ILE A 43 -16.06 23.12 -4.80
CA ILE A 43 -17.08 23.69 -3.91
C ILE A 43 -16.36 24.38 -2.75
N SER A 44 -16.43 25.72 -2.74
CA SER A 44 -15.63 26.55 -1.84
C SER A 44 -16.43 27.31 -0.79
N ASP A 45 -17.75 27.43 -0.98
CA ASP A 45 -18.69 28.04 -0.04
C ASP A 45 -20.10 27.40 -0.15
N TYR A 46 -21.06 27.95 0.60
CA TYR A 46 -22.43 27.43 0.63
C TYR A 46 -23.19 27.64 -0.68
N TYR A 47 -22.89 28.71 -1.43
CA TYR A 47 -23.54 28.99 -2.70
C TYR A 47 -23.11 28.00 -3.77
N ASP A 48 -21.82 27.66 -3.81
CA ASP A 48 -21.29 26.58 -4.66
C ASP A 48 -21.96 25.24 -4.35
N LEU A 49 -22.19 24.95 -3.06
CA LEU A 49 -22.84 23.72 -2.64
C LEU A 49 -24.32 23.66 -3.08
N GLN A 50 -25.03 24.79 -2.99
CA GLN A 50 -26.40 24.92 -3.50
C GLN A 50 -26.45 24.77 -5.03
N GLU A 51 -25.50 25.37 -5.75
CA GLU A 51 -25.39 25.26 -7.21
C GLU A 51 -25.15 23.81 -7.64
N PHE A 52 -24.24 23.09 -6.96
CA PHE A 52 -24.00 21.67 -7.18
C PHE A 52 -25.28 20.83 -6.99
N ALA A 53 -26.05 21.10 -5.94
CA ALA A 53 -27.33 20.42 -5.71
C ALA A 53 -28.32 20.66 -6.85
N LYS A 54 -28.42 21.90 -7.35
CA LYS A 54 -29.28 22.24 -8.50
C LYS A 54 -28.86 21.52 -9.78
N ILE A 55 -27.56 21.41 -10.07
CA ILE A 55 -27.05 20.68 -11.23
C ILE A 55 -27.42 19.19 -11.15
N VAL A 56 -27.27 18.57 -9.98
CA VAL A 56 -27.63 17.15 -9.78
C VAL A 56 -29.14 16.94 -9.93
N ASN A 57 -29.95 17.83 -9.34
CA ASN A 57 -31.41 17.72 -9.32
C ASN A 57 -32.07 18.17 -10.64
N GLY A 58 -31.33 18.83 -11.53
CA GLY A 58 -31.84 19.36 -12.79
C GLY A 58 -32.60 20.68 -12.67
N ASP A 59 -32.32 21.43 -11.60
CA ASP A 59 -32.95 22.73 -11.27
C ASP A 59 -32.01 23.92 -11.53
N HIS A 60 -30.91 23.71 -12.27
CA HIS A 60 -29.97 24.77 -12.64
C HIS A 60 -30.41 25.45 -13.93
N ASP A 61 -30.39 26.79 -13.97
CA ASP A 61 -30.97 27.57 -15.09
C ASP A 61 -30.24 27.35 -16.43
N THR A 62 -28.93 27.13 -16.40
CA THR A 62 -28.07 27.10 -17.61
C THR A 62 -27.25 25.83 -17.80
N ILE A 63 -27.11 25.00 -16.77
CA ILE A 63 -26.25 23.81 -16.80
C ILE A 63 -27.17 22.58 -16.83
N PRO A 64 -27.05 21.71 -17.85
CA PRO A 64 -27.88 20.52 -17.95
C PRO A 64 -27.73 19.63 -16.72
N GLN A 65 -28.81 18.91 -16.38
CA GLN A 65 -28.79 17.95 -15.30
C GLN A 65 -27.63 16.96 -15.46
N ASN A 66 -26.85 16.79 -14.39
CA ASN A 66 -25.82 15.75 -14.31
C ASN A 66 -25.87 15.07 -12.94
N ASN A 67 -26.65 14.00 -12.82
CA ASN A 67 -26.75 13.22 -11.59
C ASN A 67 -25.48 12.40 -11.28
N ALA A 68 -24.54 12.30 -12.22
CA ALA A 68 -23.24 11.66 -12.04
C ALA A 68 -22.10 12.67 -11.76
N ALA A 69 -22.43 13.95 -11.54
CA ALA A 69 -21.46 14.99 -11.30
C ALA A 69 -20.57 14.69 -10.08
N CYS A 70 -19.25 14.82 -10.27
CA CYS A 70 -18.27 14.73 -9.21
C CYS A 70 -18.02 16.11 -8.60
N GLY A 71 -17.99 16.17 -7.26
CA GLY A 71 -17.74 17.40 -6.50
C GLY A 71 -16.62 17.20 -5.48
N ILE A 72 -15.84 18.24 -5.22
CA ILE A 72 -14.80 18.25 -4.19
C ILE A 72 -14.86 19.53 -3.37
N LEU A 73 -14.86 19.40 -2.04
CA LEU A 73 -14.76 20.55 -1.15
C LEU A 73 -13.32 21.09 -1.16
N THR A 74 -13.17 22.38 -1.43
CA THR A 74 -11.86 23.06 -1.36
C THR A 74 -11.66 23.78 -0.03
N ASN A 75 -12.75 24.14 0.66
CA ASN A 75 -12.76 24.81 1.96
C ASN A 75 -13.79 24.15 2.90
N ASP A 76 -13.70 24.49 4.20
CA ASP A 76 -14.84 24.33 5.10
C ASP A 76 -16.00 25.19 4.59
N ILE A 77 -17.23 24.69 4.73
CA ILE A 77 -18.45 25.35 4.28
C ILE A 77 -19.27 25.76 5.50
N ASP A 78 -19.55 27.06 5.64
CA ASP A 78 -20.50 27.57 6.64
C ASP A 78 -21.86 27.77 5.97
N ALA A 79 -22.79 26.83 6.20
CA ALA A 79 -24.15 26.92 5.69
C ALA A 79 -24.95 27.99 6.43
N LYS A 80 -25.87 28.62 5.69
CA LYS A 80 -26.80 29.60 6.26
C LYS A 80 -28.05 28.88 6.76
N ILE A 81 -28.78 29.54 7.67
CA ILE A 81 -30.15 29.14 8.04
C ILE A 81 -31.02 29.33 6.80
N ASP A 82 -31.13 28.28 6.02
CA ASP A 82 -31.87 28.22 4.77
C ASP A 82 -32.44 26.80 4.67
N ASN A 83 -33.62 26.66 4.07
CA ASN A 83 -34.32 25.39 4.00
C ASN A 83 -33.63 24.47 2.97
N TRP A 84 -32.59 23.75 3.42
CA TRP A 84 -31.73 22.95 2.55
C TRP A 84 -32.50 21.97 1.66
N ILE A 85 -32.15 21.97 0.37
CA ILE A 85 -32.64 21.02 -0.62
C ILE A 85 -31.57 19.93 -0.80
N PRO A 86 -31.88 18.65 -0.49
CA PRO A 86 -30.89 17.58 -0.59
C PRO A 86 -30.34 17.38 -2.00
N ILE A 87 -29.07 17.00 -2.08
CA ILE A 87 -28.44 16.55 -3.33
C ILE A 87 -29.01 15.18 -3.69
N GLY A 88 -29.60 15.09 -4.88
CA GLY A 88 -30.31 13.92 -5.36
C GLY A 88 -31.60 13.67 -4.60
N ASP A 89 -32.69 14.29 -5.05
CA ASP A 89 -34.00 14.10 -4.45
C ASP A 89 -34.70 12.80 -4.90
N TYR A 90 -35.74 12.43 -4.15
CA TYR A 90 -36.55 11.23 -4.41
C TYR A 90 -37.70 11.44 -5.40
N LYS A 91 -38.03 12.70 -5.72
CA LYS A 91 -39.24 13.06 -6.47
C LYS A 91 -39.15 12.60 -7.93
N LYS A 92 -37.94 12.49 -8.47
CA LYS A 92 -37.69 12.04 -9.83
C LYS A 92 -36.62 10.95 -9.85
N ALA A 93 -36.87 9.84 -10.53
CA ALA A 93 -35.92 8.73 -10.61
C ALA A 93 -34.57 9.16 -11.23
N GLN A 94 -34.57 10.17 -12.10
CA GLN A 94 -33.37 10.76 -12.68
C GLN A 94 -32.54 11.60 -11.70
N ASN A 95 -33.05 11.95 -10.51
CA ASN A 95 -32.34 12.81 -9.56
C ASN A 95 -31.39 12.01 -8.64
N LYS A 96 -31.48 10.68 -8.59
CA LYS A 96 -30.61 9.85 -7.72
C LYS A 96 -29.13 10.12 -8.00
N TYR A 97 -28.37 10.40 -6.94
CA TYR A 97 -26.96 10.79 -7.08
C TYR A 97 -26.07 9.58 -7.40
N LYS A 98 -25.31 9.69 -8.50
CA LYS A 98 -24.43 8.64 -9.06
C LYS A 98 -22.95 9.03 -9.10
N GLY A 99 -22.62 10.27 -8.75
CA GLY A 99 -21.27 10.81 -8.84
C GLY A 99 -20.38 10.49 -7.63
N ILE A 100 -19.22 11.14 -7.59
CA ILE A 100 -18.31 11.10 -6.44
C ILE A 100 -18.31 12.47 -5.76
N PHE A 101 -18.74 12.52 -4.50
CA PHE A 101 -18.61 13.69 -3.65
C PHE A 101 -17.50 13.48 -2.62
N ASP A 102 -16.38 14.18 -2.81
CA ASP A 102 -15.23 14.13 -1.92
C ASP A 102 -15.23 15.35 -1.00
N GLY A 103 -15.54 15.13 0.28
CA GLY A 103 -15.43 16.15 1.31
C GLY A 103 -14.00 16.62 1.55
N ASN A 104 -12.98 15.91 1.06
CA ASN A 104 -11.57 16.27 1.18
C ASN A 104 -11.17 16.62 2.63
N ASN A 105 -11.78 15.93 3.60
CA ASN A 105 -11.66 16.13 5.05
C ASN A 105 -12.05 17.54 5.52
N LYS A 106 -12.87 18.25 4.76
CA LYS A 106 -13.48 19.53 5.13
C LYS A 106 -14.78 19.33 5.88
N VAL A 107 -15.20 20.38 6.59
CA VAL A 107 -16.41 20.39 7.41
C VAL A 107 -17.49 21.25 6.75
N ILE A 108 -18.72 20.75 6.67
CA ILE A 108 -19.92 21.54 6.38
C ILE A 108 -20.61 21.83 7.72
N LYS A 109 -20.76 23.10 8.05
CA LYS A 109 -21.28 23.58 9.33
C LYS A 109 -22.66 24.20 9.18
N GLY A 110 -23.54 24.01 10.15
CA GLY A 110 -24.79 24.78 10.26
C GLY A 110 -25.87 24.44 9.23
N LEU A 111 -25.80 23.28 8.58
CA LEU A 111 -26.80 22.88 7.60
C LEU A 111 -28.15 22.64 8.29
N GLN A 112 -29.20 23.34 7.87
CA GLN A 112 -30.54 23.17 8.43
C GLN A 112 -31.52 22.72 7.36
N SER A 113 -32.44 21.84 7.72
CA SER A 113 -33.62 21.56 6.89
C SER A 113 -34.87 21.96 7.65
N SER A 114 -35.80 22.63 6.98
CA SER A 114 -37.12 22.86 7.60
C SER A 114 -37.96 21.60 7.49
N TYR A 115 -38.82 21.40 8.48
CA TYR A 115 -39.85 20.37 8.43
C TYR A 115 -40.70 20.56 7.17
N ASN A 116 -40.72 19.55 6.30
CA ASN A 116 -41.61 19.55 5.15
C ASN A 116 -42.12 18.13 4.87
N LYS A 117 -43.45 17.99 4.98
CA LYS A 117 -44.22 16.75 4.79
C LYS A 117 -44.05 16.10 3.41
N ASP A 118 -43.55 16.85 2.43
CA ASP A 118 -43.30 16.43 1.06
C ASP A 118 -41.85 15.97 0.83
N TYR A 119 -41.01 15.86 1.87
CA TYR A 119 -39.67 15.25 1.74
C TYR A 119 -39.59 13.93 2.49
N TYR A 120 -39.45 12.86 1.70
CA TYR A 120 -39.44 11.49 2.21
C TYR A 120 -38.03 10.98 2.51
N TYR A 121 -37.00 11.52 1.85
CA TYR A 121 -35.59 11.18 2.09
C TYR A 121 -34.84 12.49 2.31
N ILE A 122 -34.27 12.69 3.50
CA ILE A 122 -33.64 13.96 3.85
C ILE A 122 -32.26 13.76 4.48
N GLY A 123 -31.35 14.68 4.14
CA GLY A 123 -29.95 14.72 4.52
C GLY A 123 -29.20 15.75 3.68
N LEU A 124 -27.87 15.76 3.78
CA LEU A 124 -27.04 16.43 2.76
C LEU A 124 -27.39 15.90 1.37
N PHE A 125 -27.55 14.57 1.27
CA PHE A 125 -28.08 13.86 0.11
C PHE A 125 -29.49 13.33 0.41
N GLY A 126 -30.37 13.34 -0.59
CA GLY A 126 -31.66 12.68 -0.48
C GLY A 126 -31.50 11.19 -0.74
N TYR A 127 -30.97 10.85 -1.92
CA TYR A 127 -30.80 9.48 -2.41
C TYR A 127 -29.46 9.33 -3.14
N ILE A 128 -28.57 8.52 -2.58
CA ILE A 128 -27.34 8.04 -3.23
C ILE A 128 -27.63 6.70 -3.92
N ALA A 129 -27.50 6.65 -5.25
CA ALA A 129 -27.66 5.43 -6.05
C ALA A 129 -26.45 4.47 -5.89
N THR A 130 -26.57 3.25 -6.40
CA THR A 130 -25.52 2.21 -6.35
C THR A 130 -24.15 2.67 -6.84
N GLU A 131 -24.11 3.54 -7.86
CA GLU A 131 -22.86 4.09 -8.41
C GLU A 131 -22.27 5.23 -7.55
N GLY A 132 -23.09 5.85 -6.72
CA GLY A 132 -22.75 7.06 -5.95
C GLY A 132 -21.75 6.78 -4.83
N ILE A 133 -20.82 7.71 -4.65
CA ILE A 133 -19.80 7.65 -3.59
C ILE A 133 -19.77 8.97 -2.84
N LEU A 134 -20.03 8.92 -1.54
CA LEU A 134 -19.82 10.01 -0.59
C LEU A 134 -18.63 9.67 0.30
N LYS A 135 -17.60 10.51 0.31
CA LYS A 135 -16.42 10.24 1.16
C LYS A 135 -15.83 11.47 1.81
N ASN A 136 -15.19 11.28 2.95
CA ASN A 136 -14.40 12.30 3.65
C ASN A 136 -15.19 13.57 4.04
N VAL A 137 -16.51 13.45 4.25
CA VAL A 137 -17.39 14.57 4.63
C VAL A 137 -17.63 14.58 6.12
N SER A 138 -17.52 15.75 6.74
CA SER A 138 -17.91 15.95 8.15
C SER A 138 -19.01 17.01 8.26
N LEU A 139 -20.12 16.67 8.90
CA LEU A 139 -21.18 17.62 9.25
C LEU A 139 -21.05 18.06 10.69
N LYS A 140 -21.18 19.36 10.98
CA LYS A 140 -21.11 19.91 12.34
C LYS A 140 -22.17 20.97 12.58
N ASN A 141 -22.79 20.96 13.76
CA ASN A 141 -23.84 21.93 14.13
C ASN A 141 -24.99 21.99 13.10
N SER A 142 -25.18 20.92 12.32
CA SER A 142 -26.31 20.78 11.43
C SER A 142 -27.54 20.36 12.22
N ASP A 143 -28.73 20.74 11.79
CA ASP A 143 -30.00 20.30 12.36
C ASP A 143 -30.94 19.87 11.24
N ILE A 144 -31.02 18.56 11.01
CA ILE A 144 -31.81 17.97 9.93
C ILE A 144 -33.10 17.41 10.53
N HIS A 145 -34.22 17.99 10.09
CA HIS A 145 -35.57 17.65 10.52
C HIS A 145 -36.35 17.01 9.37
N GLY A 146 -36.90 15.81 9.57
CA GLY A 146 -37.67 15.09 8.55
C GLY A 146 -38.78 14.19 9.10
N CYS A 147 -39.52 13.54 8.18
CA CYS A 147 -40.64 12.65 8.53
C CYS A 147 -40.38 11.18 8.15
N THR A 148 -39.86 10.93 6.95
CA THR A 148 -39.53 9.59 6.46
C THR A 148 -38.02 9.57 6.15
N TYR A 149 -37.36 8.42 6.31
CA TYR A 149 -35.92 8.18 6.11
C TYR A 149 -35.03 9.43 6.28
N VAL A 150 -34.73 9.74 7.54
CA VAL A 150 -33.95 10.91 7.91
C VAL A 150 -32.53 10.48 8.23
N GLY A 151 -31.54 11.03 7.54
CA GLY A 151 -30.14 10.86 7.91
C GLY A 151 -29.31 12.05 7.55
N ASN A 152 -28.41 12.50 8.45
CA ASN A 152 -27.74 13.78 8.23
C ASN A 152 -26.89 13.79 6.96
N LEU A 153 -26.28 12.67 6.59
CA LEU A 153 -25.53 12.56 5.33
C LEU A 153 -26.44 12.14 4.17
N ALA A 154 -27.29 11.14 4.35
CA ALA A 154 -28.22 10.73 3.30
C ALA A 154 -29.58 10.26 3.86
N GLY A 155 -30.68 10.55 3.18
CA GLY A 155 -31.95 9.88 3.49
C GLY A 155 -31.90 8.39 3.15
N TRP A 156 -31.54 8.07 1.90
CA TRP A 156 -31.44 6.70 1.38
C TRP A 156 -30.08 6.47 0.70
N ASN A 157 -29.41 5.36 1.02
CA ASN A 157 -28.13 4.99 0.44
C ASN A 157 -28.16 3.60 -0.22
N GLU A 158 -27.87 3.53 -1.52
CA GLU A 158 -27.53 2.29 -2.26
C GLU A 158 -26.04 2.24 -2.64
N GLY A 159 -25.34 3.37 -2.56
CA GLY A 159 -23.93 3.52 -2.91
C GLY A 159 -22.99 3.30 -1.74
N ILE A 160 -21.89 4.05 -1.73
CA ILE A 160 -20.84 3.96 -0.71
C ILE A 160 -20.75 5.28 0.07
N ILE A 161 -20.88 5.20 1.40
CA ILE A 161 -20.54 6.27 2.33
C ILE A 161 -19.30 5.84 3.09
N TYR A 162 -18.19 6.55 2.90
CA TYR A 162 -16.87 6.16 3.41
C TYR A 162 -16.16 7.28 4.15
N ASN A 163 -15.67 7.01 5.36
CA ASN A 163 -14.89 7.98 6.14
C ASN A 163 -15.64 9.31 6.35
N CYS A 164 -16.92 9.22 6.72
CA CYS A 164 -17.76 10.39 6.96
C CYS A 164 -18.18 10.50 8.42
N ASN A 165 -18.35 11.74 8.89
CA ASN A 165 -18.64 12.02 10.29
C ASN A 165 -19.86 12.93 10.42
N ASN A 166 -20.76 12.60 11.34
CA ASN A 166 -21.83 13.50 11.76
C ASN A 166 -21.58 13.97 13.20
N SER A 167 -21.63 15.28 13.44
CA SER A 167 -21.73 15.87 14.79
C SER A 167 -22.85 16.92 14.85
N GLY A 168 -23.84 16.82 13.95
CA GLY A 168 -25.07 17.60 13.96
C GLY A 168 -26.24 16.80 14.54
N LYS A 169 -27.30 17.51 14.93
CA LYS A 169 -28.54 16.91 15.42
C LYS A 169 -29.37 16.35 14.27
N ASN A 170 -30.04 15.23 14.54
CA ASN A 170 -31.00 14.58 13.67
C ASN A 170 -32.33 14.47 14.43
N THR A 171 -33.41 15.05 13.88
CA THR A 171 -34.75 14.94 14.47
C THR A 171 -35.73 14.35 13.46
N SER A 172 -36.48 13.32 13.85
CA SER A 172 -37.60 12.81 13.04
C SER A 172 -38.91 12.79 13.84
N ASP A 173 -40.00 13.21 13.19
CA ASP A 173 -41.34 13.24 13.79
C ASP A 173 -42.40 12.79 12.76
N TYR A 174 -43.13 11.70 13.06
CA TYR A 174 -44.22 11.19 12.24
C TYR A 174 -45.63 11.57 12.75
N SER A 175 -45.74 12.16 13.95
CA SER A 175 -47.02 12.43 14.64
C SER A 175 -47.96 13.38 13.88
N PHE A 176 -47.43 14.10 12.89
CA PHE A 176 -48.18 15.02 12.05
C PHE A 176 -48.88 14.37 10.85
N ARG A 177 -48.68 13.07 10.63
CA ARG A 177 -49.52 12.27 9.72
C ARG A 177 -50.74 11.80 10.53
N ASN A 178 -51.79 12.63 10.58
CA ASN A 178 -53.14 12.25 11.03
C ASN A 178 -53.67 11.11 10.13
N ILE A 179 -53.13 9.90 10.24
CA ILE A 179 -53.49 8.78 9.38
C ILE A 179 -53.68 7.55 10.26
N THR A 180 -54.94 7.26 10.54
CA THR A 180 -55.39 5.96 11.01
C THR A 180 -55.17 4.93 9.89
N GLY A 181 -54.48 3.82 10.18
CA GLY A 181 -54.41 2.66 9.27
C GLY A 181 -53.24 2.58 8.27
N VAL A 182 -52.12 3.31 8.46
CA VAL A 182 -50.93 3.14 7.60
C VAL A 182 -50.10 1.95 8.05
N SER A 183 -49.64 1.12 7.10
CA SER A 183 -48.58 0.14 7.36
C SER A 183 -47.32 0.87 7.85
N THR A 184 -46.89 0.54 9.06
CA THR A 184 -45.80 1.16 9.83
C THR A 184 -44.40 0.96 9.24
N ARG A 185 -44.24 0.25 8.12
CA ARG A 185 -42.94 0.01 7.47
C ARG A 185 -42.49 1.22 6.65
N GLY A 186 -41.50 1.97 7.14
CA GLY A 186 -40.80 2.99 6.35
C GLY A 186 -40.39 4.26 7.08
N TYR A 187 -40.69 4.40 8.37
CA TYR A 187 -40.23 5.52 9.18
C TYR A 187 -38.92 5.11 9.86
N ALA A 188 -37.80 5.59 9.34
CA ALA A 188 -36.48 5.28 9.87
C ALA A 188 -35.60 6.53 9.98
N SER A 189 -34.83 6.62 11.05
CA SER A 189 -33.95 7.76 11.35
C SER A 189 -32.58 7.27 11.76
N GLY A 190 -31.52 7.87 11.22
CA GLY A 190 -30.17 7.61 11.70
C GLY A 190 -29.22 8.79 11.60
N GLY A 191 -28.14 8.78 12.37
CA GLY A 191 -27.17 9.87 12.37
C GLY A 191 -26.43 10.04 11.04
N ILE A 192 -26.27 8.97 10.26
CA ILE A 192 -25.64 8.97 8.93
C ILE A 192 -26.71 8.81 7.86
N THR A 193 -27.52 7.75 7.95
CA THR A 193 -28.55 7.44 6.95
C THR A 193 -29.91 7.14 7.55
N GLY A 194 -31.00 7.51 6.88
CA GLY A 194 -32.32 6.96 7.21
C GLY A 194 -32.40 5.46 6.87
N LYS A 195 -32.04 5.11 5.63
CA LYS A 195 -31.99 3.72 5.14
C LYS A 195 -30.72 3.42 4.36
N ASN A 196 -30.17 2.24 4.57
CA ASN A 196 -28.97 1.75 3.88
C ASN A 196 -29.23 0.42 3.17
N LEU A 197 -29.12 0.38 1.85
CA LEU A 197 -28.98 -0.83 1.01
C LEU A 197 -27.52 -0.99 0.52
N GLY A 198 -26.75 0.10 0.55
CA GLY A 198 -25.36 0.15 0.12
C GLY A 198 -24.37 -0.17 1.24
N LYS A 199 -23.26 0.57 1.25
CA LYS A 199 -22.18 0.40 2.23
C LYS A 199 -21.95 1.67 3.04
N ILE A 200 -21.84 1.51 4.36
CA ILE A 200 -21.38 2.54 5.30
C ILE A 200 -20.11 2.01 5.96
N ILE A 201 -18.98 2.68 5.72
CA ILE A 201 -17.66 2.16 6.09
C ILE A 201 -16.85 3.26 6.76
N SER A 202 -16.24 2.96 7.91
CA SER A 202 -15.36 3.90 8.63
C SER A 202 -16.06 5.22 8.97
N CYS A 203 -17.36 5.18 9.27
CA CYS A 203 -18.15 6.37 9.57
C CYS A 203 -18.37 6.53 11.08
N SER A 204 -18.57 7.76 11.55
CA SER A 204 -18.90 8.00 12.96
C SER A 204 -20.04 8.98 13.16
N ASN A 205 -20.89 8.69 14.15
CA ASN A 205 -21.89 9.61 14.65
C ASN A 205 -21.52 10.11 16.05
N LYS A 206 -21.38 11.42 16.19
CA LYS A 206 -21.20 12.21 17.41
C LYS A 206 -22.31 13.26 17.57
N GLY A 207 -23.37 13.12 16.79
CA GLY A 207 -24.55 13.97 16.82
C GLY A 207 -25.72 13.27 17.48
N THR A 208 -26.59 14.02 18.16
CA THR A 208 -27.78 13.46 18.81
C THR A 208 -28.81 13.00 17.77
N VAL A 209 -29.35 11.79 17.95
CA VAL A 209 -30.47 11.27 17.16
C VAL A 209 -31.71 11.25 18.05
N ILE A 210 -32.71 12.08 17.73
CA ILE A 210 -34.01 12.12 18.41
C ILE A 210 -35.06 11.71 17.39
N SER A 211 -35.59 10.50 17.54
CA SER A 211 -36.46 9.90 16.55
C SER A 211 -37.76 9.47 17.18
N LYS A 212 -38.86 10.06 16.72
CA LYS A 212 -40.18 9.47 16.93
C LYS A 212 -40.50 8.45 15.85
N SER A 213 -39.61 8.19 14.89
CA SER A 213 -39.81 7.09 13.93
C SER A 213 -39.71 5.73 14.63
N ILE A 214 -40.30 4.70 14.03
CA ILE A 214 -40.26 3.33 14.55
C ILE A 214 -38.82 2.83 14.60
N ASN A 215 -38.05 3.02 13.51
CA ASN A 215 -36.68 2.54 13.41
C ASN A 215 -35.69 3.67 13.69
N SER A 216 -34.92 3.55 14.77
CA SER A 216 -34.00 4.60 15.23
C SER A 216 -32.61 4.02 15.43
N GLY A 217 -31.63 4.51 14.67
CA GLY A 217 -30.25 4.05 14.74
C GLY A 217 -29.26 5.19 14.99
N GLY A 218 -28.20 4.96 15.75
CA GLY A 218 -27.14 5.99 15.86
C GLY A 218 -26.44 6.24 14.52
N LEU A 219 -26.31 5.24 13.66
CA LEU A 219 -25.81 5.40 12.28
C LEU A 219 -26.95 5.34 11.27
N THR A 220 -27.77 4.28 11.32
CA THR A 220 -28.74 3.99 10.28
C THR A 220 -30.08 3.58 10.86
N GLY A 221 -31.19 4.21 10.48
CA GLY A 221 -32.51 3.76 10.93
C GLY A 221 -32.80 2.31 10.51
N GLU A 222 -32.75 2.02 9.21
CA GLU A 222 -32.95 0.67 8.67
C GLU A 222 -31.75 0.23 7.80
N ASN A 223 -31.10 -0.87 8.17
CA ASN A 223 -30.00 -1.44 7.41
C ASN A 223 -30.42 -2.71 6.65
N GLN A 224 -30.30 -2.70 5.33
CA GLN A 224 -30.38 -3.87 4.45
C GLN A 224 -29.04 -4.16 3.74
N GLY A 225 -28.10 -3.22 3.82
CA GLY A 225 -26.75 -3.32 3.24
C GLY A 225 -25.69 -3.71 4.26
N ILE A 226 -24.49 -3.15 4.11
CA ILE A 226 -23.34 -3.40 4.97
C ILE A 226 -23.01 -2.14 5.77
N ILE A 227 -22.85 -2.29 7.09
CA ILE A 227 -22.24 -1.29 7.96
C ILE A 227 -20.98 -1.93 8.55
N SER A 228 -19.81 -1.32 8.33
CA SER A 228 -18.55 -1.85 8.86
C SER A 228 -17.64 -0.78 9.43
N ASP A 229 -16.89 -1.14 10.47
CA ASP A 229 -15.87 -0.27 11.07
C ASP A 229 -16.43 1.11 11.46
N SER A 230 -17.68 1.17 11.91
CA SER A 230 -18.42 2.42 12.09
C SER A 230 -19.05 2.51 13.48
N TYR A 231 -19.14 3.73 14.01
CA TYR A 231 -19.28 3.93 15.45
C TYR A 231 -20.27 5.03 15.83
N ASN A 232 -21.05 4.78 16.87
CA ASN A 232 -21.90 5.79 17.50
C ASN A 232 -21.36 6.20 18.88
N PHE A 233 -21.30 7.50 19.15
CA PHE A 233 -20.83 8.08 20.40
C PHE A 233 -21.90 8.91 21.12
N SER A 234 -23.05 9.13 20.51
CA SER A 234 -24.03 10.09 21.00
C SER A 234 -25.38 9.46 21.26
N LEU A 235 -26.18 10.16 22.05
CA LEU A 235 -27.52 9.74 22.42
C LEU A 235 -28.36 9.34 21.20
N VAL A 236 -28.99 8.16 21.31
CA VAL A 236 -30.06 7.71 20.43
C VAL A 236 -31.33 7.59 21.26
N SER A 237 -32.34 8.38 20.91
CA SER A 237 -33.67 8.34 21.50
C SER A 237 -34.69 7.88 20.46
N GLY A 238 -35.41 6.79 20.75
CA GLY A 238 -36.37 6.14 19.86
C GLY A 238 -37.65 5.71 20.59
N ILE A 239 -38.67 5.29 19.83
CA ILE A 239 -39.98 4.89 20.40
C ILE A 239 -40.35 3.41 20.21
N ASP A 240 -39.64 2.65 19.36
CA ASP A 240 -39.94 1.22 19.17
C ASP A 240 -38.66 0.43 18.92
N GLU A 241 -38.17 0.40 17.69
CA GLU A 241 -36.95 -0.32 17.28
C GLU A 241 -35.75 0.62 17.37
N CYS A 242 -35.11 0.68 18.54
CA CYS A 242 -34.01 1.60 18.79
C CYS A 242 -32.70 0.83 18.97
N GLY A 243 -31.64 1.25 18.26
CA GLY A 243 -30.31 0.76 18.54
C GLY A 243 -29.18 1.75 18.29
N GLY A 244 -28.05 1.49 18.96
CA GLY A 244 -26.90 2.39 18.92
C GLY A 244 -26.25 2.50 17.55
N VAL A 245 -26.36 1.45 16.71
CA VAL A 245 -25.91 1.48 15.31
C VAL A 245 -27.10 1.52 14.37
N SER A 246 -28.06 0.59 14.53
CA SER A 246 -29.26 0.53 13.72
C SER A 246 -30.55 0.39 14.50
N GLY A 247 -31.68 0.85 13.95
CA GLY A 247 -32.99 0.48 14.46
C GLY A 247 -33.31 -0.96 14.10
N SER A 248 -33.41 -1.24 12.80
CA SER A 248 -33.61 -2.60 12.27
C SER A 248 -32.45 -3.01 11.37
N ASN A 249 -31.96 -4.24 11.53
CA ASN A 249 -30.93 -4.82 10.70
C ASN A 249 -31.44 -6.04 9.93
N TYR A 250 -31.51 -5.94 8.60
CA TYR A 250 -31.72 -7.03 7.64
C TYR A 250 -30.44 -7.42 6.91
N GLY A 251 -29.42 -6.57 6.95
CA GLY A 251 -28.11 -6.78 6.30
C GLY A 251 -27.04 -7.25 7.27
N SER A 252 -25.80 -6.79 7.06
CA SER A 252 -24.64 -7.13 7.90
C SER A 252 -24.09 -5.90 8.62
N ILE A 253 -23.88 -6.02 9.92
CA ILE A 253 -23.20 -5.03 10.75
C ILE A 253 -21.97 -5.70 11.35
N VAL A 254 -20.78 -5.20 10.99
CA VAL A 254 -19.51 -5.87 11.29
C VAL A 254 -18.52 -4.91 11.93
N ASN A 255 -17.88 -5.31 13.02
CA ASN A 255 -16.84 -4.50 13.68
C ASN A 255 -17.31 -3.06 14.02
N CYS A 256 -18.55 -2.95 14.51
CA CYS A 256 -19.16 -1.68 14.87
C CYS A 256 -19.36 -1.61 16.38
N TYR A 257 -19.41 -0.40 16.93
CA TYR A 257 -19.72 -0.23 18.35
C TYR A 257 -20.59 0.97 18.64
N ASN A 258 -21.29 0.85 19.77
CA ASN A 258 -22.01 1.94 20.38
C ASN A 258 -21.39 2.31 21.72
N ASN A 259 -21.13 3.60 21.89
CA ASN A 259 -20.73 4.20 23.16
C ASN A 259 -21.73 5.28 23.63
N GLY A 260 -22.69 5.65 22.78
CA GLY A 260 -23.74 6.59 23.14
C GLY A 260 -24.80 5.94 24.04
N PRO A 261 -25.41 6.68 24.98
CA PRO A 261 -26.56 6.17 25.72
C PRO A 261 -27.73 5.92 24.77
N ILE A 262 -28.53 4.90 25.08
CA ILE A 262 -29.78 4.61 24.39
C ILE A 262 -30.91 4.85 25.38
N GLU A 263 -31.82 5.74 25.00
CA GLU A 263 -33.01 6.08 25.78
C GLU A 263 -34.27 5.79 24.94
N PHE A 264 -35.37 5.50 25.62
CA PHE A 264 -36.68 5.31 25.00
C PHE A 264 -37.70 6.29 25.57
N ASP A 265 -38.72 6.62 24.79
CA ASP A 265 -39.86 7.39 25.28
C ASP A 265 -40.74 6.50 26.18
N ILE A 266 -40.94 6.90 27.44
CA ILE A 266 -41.71 6.15 28.44
C ILE A 266 -43.16 5.82 28.03
N ASN A 267 -43.70 6.54 27.04
CA ASN A 267 -45.05 6.27 26.53
C ASN A 267 -45.09 5.15 25.46
N ALA A 268 -43.94 4.66 25.05
CA ALA A 268 -43.83 3.55 24.10
C ALA A 268 -44.17 2.22 24.77
N ILE A 269 -45.19 1.54 24.25
CA ILE A 269 -45.51 0.17 24.60
C ILE A 269 -44.84 -0.79 23.60
N ASN A 270 -44.21 -1.84 24.10
CA ASN A 270 -43.58 -2.89 23.28
C ASN A 270 -42.33 -2.49 22.46
N THR A 271 -41.41 -1.77 23.10
CA THR A 271 -40.10 -1.41 22.56
C THR A 271 -39.21 -2.61 22.26
N LYS A 272 -38.24 -2.44 21.34
CA LYS A 272 -37.18 -3.41 21.04
C LYS A 272 -35.88 -2.61 21.03
N ILE A 273 -35.18 -2.63 22.17
CA ILE A 273 -34.05 -1.74 22.43
C ILE A 273 -32.77 -2.56 22.45
N GLY A 274 -31.79 -2.19 21.62
CA GLY A 274 -30.52 -2.91 21.52
C GLY A 274 -29.31 -1.99 21.53
N GLY A 275 -28.26 -2.33 22.28
CA GLY A 275 -27.00 -1.58 22.26
C GLY A 275 -26.42 -1.36 20.85
N ILE A 276 -26.62 -2.30 19.93
CA ILE A 276 -26.24 -2.21 18.51
C ILE A 276 -27.46 -2.08 17.61
N SER A 277 -28.43 -3.00 17.72
CA SER A 277 -29.62 -3.01 16.87
C SER A 277 -30.90 -3.23 17.65
N GLY A 278 -31.96 -2.44 17.43
CA GLY A 278 -33.27 -2.72 18.04
C GLY A 278 -33.78 -4.12 17.67
N ILE A 279 -33.94 -4.37 16.36
CA ILE A 279 -34.21 -5.70 15.80
C ILE A 279 -33.05 -6.17 14.92
N ASN A 280 -32.72 -7.46 14.99
CA ASN A 280 -31.81 -8.13 14.07
C ASN A 280 -32.51 -9.30 13.34
N TYR A 281 -32.65 -9.17 12.03
CA TYR A 281 -32.97 -10.24 11.08
C TYR A 281 -31.75 -10.75 10.32
N GLY A 282 -30.72 -9.91 10.21
CA GLY A 282 -29.48 -10.19 9.49
C GLY A 282 -28.34 -10.65 10.40
N GLU A 283 -27.15 -10.11 10.16
CA GLU A 283 -25.93 -10.48 10.88
C GLU A 283 -25.37 -9.32 11.72
N LEU A 284 -25.08 -9.58 12.99
CA LEU A 284 -24.26 -8.75 13.86
C LEU A 284 -22.99 -9.53 14.22
N THR A 285 -21.83 -9.07 13.75
CA THR A 285 -20.57 -9.81 13.95
C THR A 285 -19.46 -8.90 14.47
N LYS A 286 -18.80 -9.31 15.57
CA LYS A 286 -17.71 -8.55 16.21
C LYS A 286 -18.14 -7.14 16.63
N CYS A 287 -19.38 -7.00 17.09
CA CYS A 287 -19.91 -5.72 17.56
C CYS A 287 -19.88 -5.65 19.09
N TYR A 288 -19.73 -4.45 19.63
CA TYR A 288 -19.71 -4.29 21.08
C TYR A 288 -20.43 -3.03 21.56
N ASN A 289 -21.08 -3.15 22.72
CA ASN A 289 -21.77 -2.04 23.35
C ASN A 289 -21.04 -1.61 24.64
N THR A 290 -20.70 -0.33 24.70
CA THR A 290 -20.14 0.38 25.86
C THR A 290 -21.00 1.57 26.28
N GLY A 291 -22.17 1.78 25.67
CA GLY A 291 -23.17 2.75 26.10
C GLY A 291 -24.20 2.11 27.04
N VAL A 292 -24.80 2.90 27.94
CA VAL A 292 -25.90 2.43 28.79
C VAL A 292 -27.11 2.12 27.91
N VAL A 293 -27.79 1.00 28.20
CA VAL A 293 -29.02 0.58 27.52
C VAL A 293 -30.14 0.51 28.53
N ASP A 294 -31.01 1.52 28.50
CA ASP A 294 -32.23 1.56 29.32
C ASP A 294 -33.42 1.38 28.38
N GLY A 295 -34.28 0.39 28.67
CA GLY A 295 -35.44 0.05 27.84
C GLY A 295 -36.69 -0.25 28.65
N TYR A 296 -37.84 -0.41 27.99
CA TYR A 296 -39.08 -0.82 28.65
C TYR A 296 -39.18 -2.35 28.69
N ASN A 297 -39.35 -2.96 27.51
CA ASN A 297 -39.38 -4.40 27.31
C ASN A 297 -38.48 -4.82 26.12
N ASN A 298 -38.22 -6.12 25.96
CA ASN A 298 -37.35 -6.70 24.92
C ASN A 298 -36.04 -5.92 24.73
N THR A 299 -35.27 -5.80 25.81
CA THR A 299 -34.06 -4.97 25.86
C THR A 299 -32.82 -5.86 25.91
N GLY A 300 -31.88 -5.58 25.02
CA GLY A 300 -30.63 -6.33 24.90
C GLY A 300 -29.40 -5.45 24.87
N GLY A 301 -28.31 -5.87 25.51
CA GLY A 301 -27.04 -5.17 25.41
C GLY A 301 -26.46 -5.12 23.98
N ILE A 302 -26.88 -6.02 23.08
CA ILE A 302 -26.51 -6.00 21.65
C ILE A 302 -27.74 -5.81 20.76
N ALA A 303 -28.75 -6.65 20.92
CA ALA A 303 -29.99 -6.48 20.17
C ALA A 303 -31.23 -6.66 21.03
N GLY A 304 -32.26 -5.83 20.86
CA GLY A 304 -33.52 -6.04 21.60
C GLY A 304 -34.15 -7.39 21.24
N PHE A 305 -34.25 -7.64 19.93
CA PHE A 305 -34.88 -8.83 19.38
C PHE A 305 -34.05 -9.42 18.23
N ASN A 306 -33.73 -10.71 18.30
CA ASN A 306 -33.02 -11.42 17.22
C ASN A 306 -33.96 -12.45 16.58
N ILE A 307 -34.43 -12.18 15.35
CA ILE A 307 -35.40 -13.04 14.65
C ILE A 307 -34.71 -13.72 13.48
N LYS A 308 -34.42 -15.02 13.62
CA LYS A 308 -33.69 -15.82 12.60
C LYS A 308 -32.31 -15.25 12.22
N GLY A 309 -31.88 -14.16 12.85
CA GLY A 309 -30.62 -13.49 12.63
C GLY A 309 -29.46 -14.18 13.35
N ILE A 310 -28.26 -13.76 13.00
CA ILE A 310 -27.00 -14.26 13.55
C ILE A 310 -26.37 -13.15 14.38
N ILE A 311 -26.02 -13.46 15.63
CA ILE A 311 -25.21 -12.61 16.50
C ILE A 311 -23.96 -13.42 16.86
N SER A 312 -22.79 -12.96 16.42
CA SER A 312 -21.55 -13.69 16.63
C SER A 312 -20.38 -12.82 17.07
N TYR A 313 -19.57 -13.31 18.02
CA TYR A 313 -18.41 -12.57 18.55
C TYR A 313 -18.79 -11.19 19.10
N CYS A 314 -20.01 -11.04 19.63
CA CYS A 314 -20.51 -9.77 20.14
C CYS A 314 -20.45 -9.72 21.67
N LEU A 315 -20.22 -8.54 22.23
CA LEU A 315 -20.06 -8.40 23.67
C LEU A 315 -20.66 -7.13 24.25
N ASN A 316 -21.29 -7.26 25.41
CA ASN A 316 -21.81 -6.14 26.17
C ASN A 316 -20.92 -5.87 27.40
N THR A 317 -20.45 -4.63 27.51
CA THR A 317 -19.65 -4.16 28.64
C THR A 317 -20.28 -2.96 29.34
N GLN A 318 -21.59 -2.80 29.25
CA GLN A 318 -22.34 -1.82 30.03
C GLN A 318 -23.59 -2.38 30.68
N ASN A 319 -24.08 -1.65 31.67
CA ASN A 319 -25.31 -2.03 32.34
C ASN A 319 -26.48 -2.01 31.36
N VAL A 320 -27.36 -3.00 31.52
CA VAL A 320 -28.63 -3.10 30.79
C VAL A 320 -29.75 -3.06 31.81
N SER A 321 -30.71 -2.16 31.63
CA SER A 321 -31.87 -2.06 32.50
C SER A 321 -33.18 -2.10 31.71
N GLY A 322 -34.23 -2.64 32.33
CA GLY A 322 -35.58 -2.38 31.86
C GLY A 322 -36.67 -2.59 32.89
N THR A 323 -37.86 -2.07 32.60
CA THR A 323 -38.95 -1.90 33.57
C THR A 323 -40.13 -2.84 33.32
N ASP A 324 -39.99 -3.83 32.43
CA ASP A 324 -41.03 -4.82 32.12
C ASP A 324 -40.34 -6.17 31.78
N GLU A 325 -40.87 -6.93 30.82
CA GLU A 325 -40.40 -8.25 30.42
C GLU A 325 -39.22 -8.24 29.43
N ASN A 326 -38.45 -9.33 29.47
CA ASN A 326 -37.43 -9.73 28.51
C ASN A 326 -36.20 -8.82 28.44
N ILE A 327 -35.40 -8.84 29.51
CA ILE A 327 -34.15 -8.09 29.58
C ILE A 327 -32.97 -9.05 29.50
N GLY A 328 -32.04 -8.83 28.58
CA GLY A 328 -30.85 -9.67 28.49
C GLY A 328 -29.55 -8.97 28.13
N GLY A 329 -28.45 -9.62 28.50
CA GLY A 329 -27.10 -9.05 28.31
C GLY A 329 -26.69 -8.95 26.85
N ILE A 330 -27.17 -9.85 25.99
CA ILE A 330 -26.94 -9.81 24.54
C ILE A 330 -28.27 -9.54 23.82
N THR A 331 -29.30 -10.33 24.11
CA THR A 331 -30.64 -10.15 23.55
C THR A 331 -31.74 -10.07 24.59
N GLY A 332 -32.78 -9.26 24.34
CA GLY A 332 -34.04 -9.42 25.06
C GLY A 332 -34.66 -10.77 24.70
N CYS A 333 -34.85 -11.04 23.41
CA CYS A 333 -35.31 -12.35 22.95
C CYS A 333 -34.63 -12.80 21.66
N ASN A 334 -34.37 -14.11 21.60
CA ASN A 334 -33.77 -14.82 20.48
C ASN A 334 -34.80 -15.76 19.84
N ASP A 335 -35.58 -15.26 18.88
CA ASP A 335 -36.60 -16.03 18.16
C ASP A 335 -36.00 -16.74 16.95
N LYS A 336 -35.76 -18.05 17.08
CA LYS A 336 -35.18 -18.91 16.02
C LYS A 336 -33.84 -18.39 15.47
N GLY A 337 -33.20 -17.46 16.16
CA GLY A 337 -31.92 -16.88 15.81
C GLY A 337 -30.75 -17.68 16.37
N THR A 338 -29.54 -17.32 15.97
CA THR A 338 -28.28 -17.92 16.45
C THR A 338 -27.46 -16.89 17.20
N ILE A 339 -27.10 -17.21 18.44
CA ILE A 339 -26.16 -16.46 19.27
C ILE A 339 -24.96 -17.36 19.51
N THR A 340 -23.76 -16.94 19.10
CA THR A 340 -22.56 -17.77 19.23
C THR A 340 -21.31 -16.95 19.52
N TYR A 341 -20.49 -17.40 20.46
CA TYR A 341 -19.29 -16.65 20.88
C TYR A 341 -19.65 -15.24 21.41
N CYS A 342 -20.74 -15.13 22.17
CA CYS A 342 -21.18 -13.84 22.70
C CYS A 342 -21.05 -13.80 24.23
N TYR A 343 -20.83 -12.62 24.79
CA TYR A 343 -20.72 -12.52 26.24
C TYR A 343 -21.10 -11.17 26.84
N ASN A 344 -21.69 -11.24 28.04
CA ASN A 344 -22.01 -10.09 28.85
C ASN A 344 -21.07 -10.02 30.07
N THR A 345 -20.60 -8.81 30.39
CA THR A 345 -19.67 -8.58 31.52
C THR A 345 -20.21 -7.63 32.59
N LYS A 346 -21.36 -6.99 32.36
CA LYS A 346 -21.92 -5.96 33.22
C LYS A 346 -23.33 -6.29 33.69
N ASP A 347 -23.77 -5.57 34.70
CA ASP A 347 -24.94 -5.95 35.46
C ASP A 347 -26.22 -5.75 34.63
N ILE A 348 -27.18 -6.64 34.86
CA ILE A 348 -28.48 -6.63 34.20
C ILE A 348 -29.54 -6.52 35.28
N THR A 349 -30.43 -5.55 35.13
CA THR A 349 -31.57 -5.35 36.03
C THR A 349 -32.87 -5.33 35.23
N GLY A 350 -33.85 -6.11 35.65
CA GLY A 350 -35.18 -6.14 35.04
C GLY A 350 -36.27 -6.49 36.03
N GLU A 351 -37.53 -6.39 35.61
CA GLU A 351 -38.64 -6.82 36.47
C GLU A 351 -38.89 -8.32 36.34
N LYS A 352 -39.05 -8.79 35.10
CA LYS A 352 -39.45 -10.16 34.79
C LYS A 352 -38.71 -10.68 33.57
N TYR A 353 -38.32 -11.95 33.60
CA TYR A 353 -37.52 -12.60 32.55
C TYR A 353 -36.20 -11.86 32.31
N VAL A 354 -35.19 -12.18 33.11
CA VAL A 354 -33.87 -11.54 33.03
C VAL A 354 -32.78 -12.56 32.76
N GLY A 355 -32.15 -12.50 31.59
CA GLY A 355 -31.16 -13.49 31.14
C GLY A 355 -29.77 -12.89 30.91
N GLY A 356 -28.71 -13.55 31.38
CA GLY A 356 -27.34 -13.05 31.17
C GLY A 356 -26.91 -12.98 29.71
N ILE A 357 -27.46 -13.85 28.84
CA ILE A 357 -27.31 -13.78 27.39
C ILE A 357 -28.63 -13.38 26.72
N SER A 358 -29.69 -14.16 26.91
CA SER A 358 -31.02 -13.87 26.32
C SER A 358 -32.10 -14.03 27.38
N ALA A 359 -33.12 -13.17 27.46
CA ALA A 359 -34.22 -13.46 28.37
C ALA A 359 -35.07 -14.66 27.89
N ASP A 360 -35.57 -14.59 26.66
CA ASP A 360 -36.29 -15.70 26.01
C ASP A 360 -35.46 -16.25 24.84
N ASN A 361 -35.39 -17.57 24.72
CA ASN A 361 -34.68 -18.28 23.67
C ASN A 361 -35.55 -19.36 23.05
N THR A 362 -35.93 -19.19 21.79
CA THR A 362 -36.50 -20.26 20.93
C THR A 362 -35.49 -20.72 19.86
N GLY A 363 -34.38 -19.99 19.71
CA GLY A 363 -33.27 -20.29 18.80
C GLY A 363 -32.13 -21.04 19.48
N SER A 364 -30.89 -20.74 19.06
CA SER A 364 -29.70 -21.38 19.59
C SER A 364 -28.75 -20.40 20.27
N ILE A 365 -28.24 -20.76 21.45
CA ILE A 365 -27.17 -20.09 22.18
C ILE A 365 -26.01 -21.08 22.34
N LYS A 366 -24.85 -20.77 21.78
CA LYS A 366 -23.67 -21.64 21.83
C LYS A 366 -22.43 -20.86 22.24
N PHE A 367 -21.50 -21.51 22.96
CA PHE A 367 -20.19 -20.93 23.25
C PHE A 367 -20.28 -19.50 23.80
N SER A 368 -21.21 -19.25 24.73
CA SER A 368 -21.52 -17.90 25.20
C SER A 368 -21.52 -17.86 26.73
N TYR A 369 -21.23 -16.70 27.32
CA TYR A 369 -21.14 -16.62 28.77
C TYR A 369 -21.56 -15.28 29.37
N ASN A 370 -21.97 -15.35 30.64
CA ASN A 370 -22.26 -14.18 31.45
C ASN A 370 -21.29 -14.07 32.64
N ARG A 371 -20.78 -12.85 32.88
CA ARG A 371 -20.06 -12.49 34.11
C ARG A 371 -20.75 -11.39 34.90
N GLY A 372 -21.69 -10.67 34.29
CA GLY A 372 -22.43 -9.59 34.96
C GLY A 372 -23.40 -10.14 36.00
N ASN A 373 -23.66 -9.38 37.05
CA ASN A 373 -24.65 -9.76 38.05
C ASN A 373 -26.07 -9.54 37.48
N ILE A 374 -26.99 -10.40 37.87
CA ILE A 374 -28.36 -10.40 37.36
C ILE A 374 -29.31 -10.21 38.52
N TYR A 375 -30.13 -9.17 38.43
CA TYR A 375 -31.17 -8.87 39.39
C TYR A 375 -32.54 -8.80 38.71
N ALA A 376 -33.51 -9.54 39.25
CA ALA A 376 -34.91 -9.45 38.86
C ALA A 376 -35.79 -9.16 40.07
N THR A 377 -36.66 -8.16 39.96
CA THR A 377 -37.53 -7.73 41.08
C THR A 377 -38.75 -8.62 41.26
N VAL A 378 -39.23 -9.29 40.20
CA VAL A 378 -40.44 -10.13 40.24
C VAL A 378 -40.09 -11.62 40.14
N ASN A 379 -39.83 -12.14 38.94
CA ASN A 379 -39.56 -13.56 38.74
C ASN A 379 -38.75 -13.88 37.48
N TYR A 380 -38.20 -15.11 37.47
CA TYR A 380 -37.46 -15.72 36.38
C TYR A 380 -36.21 -14.96 35.96
N ASN A 381 -35.08 -15.32 36.55
CA ASN A 381 -33.78 -14.83 36.11
C ASN A 381 -32.71 -15.89 36.10
N ALA A 382 -31.76 -15.77 35.17
CA ALA A 382 -30.75 -16.78 34.99
C ALA A 382 -29.50 -16.31 34.26
N GLY A 383 -28.40 -17.02 34.50
CA GLY A 383 -27.09 -16.69 33.97
C GLY A 383 -26.97 -16.75 32.45
N ILE A 384 -27.73 -17.60 31.76
CA ILE A 384 -27.74 -17.67 30.29
C ILE A 384 -29.09 -17.24 29.75
N ALA A 385 -30.17 -17.93 30.12
CA ALA A 385 -31.50 -17.57 29.66
C ALA A 385 -32.61 -17.75 30.68
N ALA A 386 -33.50 -16.77 30.82
CA ALA A 386 -34.63 -16.91 31.74
C ALA A 386 -35.58 -18.02 31.26
N PHE A 387 -35.97 -18.01 29.98
CA PHE A 387 -36.77 -19.05 29.32
C PHE A 387 -35.99 -19.67 28.17
N ASN A 388 -35.95 -21.01 28.13
CA ASN A 388 -35.34 -21.76 27.04
C ASN A 388 -36.33 -22.74 26.42
N ASN A 389 -36.79 -22.45 25.21
CA ASN A 389 -37.53 -23.36 24.32
C ASN A 389 -36.65 -23.89 23.17
N GLY A 390 -35.41 -23.41 23.05
CA GLY A 390 -34.46 -23.79 22.00
C GLY A 390 -33.25 -24.56 22.53
N ASP A 391 -32.10 -24.35 21.89
CA ASP A 391 -30.86 -25.08 22.16
C ASP A 391 -29.81 -24.20 22.84
N ILE A 392 -29.42 -24.56 24.05
CA ILE A 392 -28.30 -23.96 24.78
C ILE A 392 -27.20 -25.00 24.93
N SER A 393 -25.99 -24.68 24.44
CA SER A 393 -24.85 -25.57 24.61
C SER A 393 -23.54 -24.82 24.86
N ASN A 394 -22.58 -25.47 25.52
CA ASN A 394 -21.23 -24.96 25.70
C ASN A 394 -21.19 -23.54 26.29
N SER A 395 -22.06 -23.24 27.24
CA SER A 395 -22.24 -21.90 27.79
C SER A 395 -22.02 -21.89 29.30
N TYR A 396 -21.66 -20.74 29.87
CA TYR A 396 -21.43 -20.68 31.31
C TYR A 396 -21.77 -19.35 31.95
N ASN A 397 -22.09 -19.41 33.25
CA ASN A 397 -22.33 -18.23 34.07
C ASN A 397 -21.32 -18.14 35.21
N THR A 398 -20.83 -16.93 35.46
CA THR A 398 -19.97 -16.60 36.62
C THR A 398 -20.53 -15.45 37.46
N GLY A 399 -21.53 -14.72 36.96
CA GLY A 399 -22.15 -13.59 37.66
C GLY A 399 -23.15 -14.05 38.72
N THR A 400 -23.35 -13.24 39.75
CA THR A 400 -24.33 -13.57 40.81
C THR A 400 -25.75 -13.33 40.33
N ILE A 401 -26.68 -14.17 40.75
CA ILE A 401 -28.09 -14.13 40.36
C ILE A 401 -28.94 -13.95 41.62
N SER A 402 -29.76 -12.90 41.64
CA SER A 402 -30.64 -12.56 42.75
C SER A 402 -32.06 -12.27 42.23
N GLY A 403 -33.04 -13.05 42.65
CA GLY A 403 -34.43 -12.92 42.20
C GLY A 403 -35.35 -13.90 42.93
N ASN A 404 -36.54 -14.17 42.40
CA ASN A 404 -37.46 -15.11 43.01
C ASN A 404 -37.30 -16.54 42.45
N ASP A 405 -37.59 -16.71 41.16
CA ASP A 405 -37.50 -17.99 40.42
C ASP A 405 -36.19 -18.05 39.63
N SER A 406 -35.07 -18.31 40.31
CA SER A 406 -33.73 -18.16 39.75
C SER A 406 -33.10 -19.48 39.33
N GLY A 407 -32.39 -19.50 38.21
CA GLY A 407 -31.58 -20.64 37.78
C GLY A 407 -30.15 -20.21 37.42
N GLY A 408 -29.14 -20.94 37.89
CA GLY A 408 -27.73 -20.63 37.59
C GLY A 408 -27.41 -20.50 36.10
N LEU A 409 -28.03 -21.33 35.26
CA LEU A 409 -27.95 -21.28 33.81
C LEU A 409 -29.27 -20.85 33.17
N VAL A 410 -30.36 -21.51 33.55
CA VAL A 410 -31.68 -21.30 32.97
C VAL A 410 -32.76 -21.27 34.04
N ALA A 411 -33.69 -20.32 34.03
CA ALA A 411 -34.77 -20.34 35.01
C ALA A 411 -35.81 -21.41 34.62
N ALA A 412 -36.41 -21.33 33.44
CA ALA A 412 -37.33 -22.32 32.91
C ALA A 412 -36.80 -22.97 31.63
N ASN A 413 -36.48 -24.27 31.71
CA ASN A 413 -35.98 -25.07 30.59
C ASN A 413 -37.06 -25.99 30.01
N HIS A 414 -37.44 -25.74 28.77
CA HIS A 414 -38.34 -26.54 27.93
C HIS A 414 -37.62 -27.17 26.72
N GLY A 415 -36.46 -26.63 26.33
CA GLY A 415 -35.63 -27.11 25.23
C GLY A 415 -34.45 -27.99 25.65
N LEU A 416 -33.35 -27.87 24.91
CA LEU A 416 -32.09 -28.58 25.15
C LEU A 416 -31.11 -27.67 25.90
N LEU A 417 -30.57 -28.15 27.03
CA LEU A 417 -29.49 -27.49 27.77
C LEU A 417 -28.36 -28.49 28.02
N ILE A 418 -27.23 -28.30 27.35
CA ILE A 418 -26.11 -29.25 27.43
C ILE A 418 -24.74 -28.62 27.61
N ASN A 419 -23.80 -29.40 28.14
CA ASN A 419 -22.38 -29.08 28.20
C ASN A 419 -22.11 -27.67 28.74
N SER A 420 -22.72 -27.32 29.86
CA SER A 420 -22.73 -25.96 30.39
C SER A 420 -22.53 -25.96 31.90
N TYR A 421 -22.03 -24.86 32.47
CA TYR A 421 -21.80 -24.81 33.93
C TYR A 421 -22.09 -23.44 34.56
N ASN A 422 -22.46 -23.45 35.83
CA ASN A 422 -22.64 -22.25 36.63
C ASN A 422 -21.63 -22.22 37.79
N CYS A 423 -20.93 -21.10 37.95
CA CYS A 423 -20.09 -20.82 39.11
C CYS A 423 -20.33 -19.40 39.66
N GLY A 424 -21.50 -18.81 39.39
CA GLY A 424 -21.96 -17.60 40.06
C GLY A 424 -23.00 -17.95 41.13
N ALA A 425 -23.00 -17.24 42.26
CA ALA A 425 -23.94 -17.47 43.35
C ALA A 425 -25.39 -17.25 42.88
N VAL A 426 -26.34 -18.07 43.37
CA VAL A 426 -27.78 -17.96 43.04
C VAL A 426 -28.54 -17.81 44.37
N SER A 427 -29.41 -16.80 44.44
CA SER A 427 -30.17 -16.44 45.63
C SER A 427 -31.61 -16.08 45.25
N GLY A 428 -32.57 -16.52 46.08
CA GLY A 428 -34.00 -16.31 45.83
C GLY A 428 -34.88 -17.26 46.63
N ASN A 429 -36.21 -17.07 46.58
CA ASN A 429 -37.13 -17.99 47.26
C ASN A 429 -37.13 -19.38 46.59
N SER A 430 -36.97 -19.41 45.26
CA SER A 430 -36.87 -20.62 44.45
C SER A 430 -35.62 -20.52 43.59
N ALA A 431 -34.47 -20.96 44.13
CA ALA A 431 -33.17 -20.82 43.49
C ALA A 431 -32.60 -22.20 43.13
N GLY A 432 -32.43 -22.50 41.84
CA GLY A 432 -31.72 -23.69 41.38
C GLY A 432 -30.27 -23.39 41.05
N GLY A 433 -29.34 -24.23 41.52
CA GLY A 433 -27.90 -24.06 41.23
C GLY A 433 -27.57 -24.07 39.73
N LEU A 434 -28.42 -24.72 38.93
CA LEU A 434 -28.39 -24.74 37.46
C LEU A 434 -29.72 -24.32 36.85
N ILE A 435 -30.82 -24.94 37.29
CA ILE A 435 -32.14 -24.74 36.68
C ILE A 435 -33.20 -24.56 37.76
N ASN A 436 -34.14 -23.63 37.62
CA ASN A 436 -35.30 -23.60 38.50
C ASN A 436 -36.31 -24.69 38.10
N LEU A 437 -36.92 -24.55 36.92
CA LEU A 437 -37.92 -25.46 36.36
C LEU A 437 -37.35 -26.16 35.12
N ASN A 438 -37.35 -27.49 35.10
CA ASN A 438 -36.97 -28.30 33.95
C ASN A 438 -38.12 -29.21 33.49
N THR A 439 -38.58 -28.99 32.26
CA THR A 439 -39.49 -29.87 31.52
C THR A 439 -38.85 -30.40 30.22
N GLY A 440 -37.73 -29.81 29.79
CA GLY A 440 -36.95 -30.22 28.62
C GLY A 440 -35.84 -31.24 28.93
N THR A 441 -34.72 -31.13 28.21
CA THR A 441 -33.54 -32.00 28.38
C THR A 441 -32.37 -31.24 28.98
N ALA A 442 -31.82 -31.74 30.09
CA ALA A 442 -30.64 -31.20 30.76
C ALA A 442 -29.53 -32.25 30.84
N GLN A 443 -28.40 -32.03 30.17
CA GLN A 443 -27.32 -33.02 30.12
C GLN A 443 -25.91 -32.45 30.27
N ASN A 444 -25.02 -33.15 30.99
CA ASN A 444 -23.62 -32.77 31.19
C ASN A 444 -23.47 -31.35 31.79
N LEU A 445 -24.22 -31.08 32.85
CA LEU A 445 -24.29 -29.77 33.50
C LEU A 445 -23.59 -29.79 34.86
N TYR A 446 -22.85 -28.73 35.18
CA TYR A 446 -22.01 -28.65 36.37
C TYR A 446 -22.22 -27.36 37.15
N TYR A 447 -22.30 -27.41 38.47
CA TYR A 447 -22.31 -26.21 39.30
C TYR A 447 -21.40 -26.30 40.50
N ASP A 448 -20.90 -25.15 40.94
CA ASP A 448 -19.98 -25.07 42.06
C ASP A 448 -20.72 -25.01 43.40
N SER A 449 -20.80 -26.15 44.10
CA SER A 449 -21.51 -26.26 45.38
C SER A 449 -20.84 -25.54 46.56
N THR A 450 -19.62 -25.01 46.41
CA THR A 450 -18.92 -24.31 47.50
C THR A 450 -19.22 -22.81 47.56
N ILE A 451 -19.77 -22.25 46.48
CA ILE A 451 -20.11 -20.81 46.37
C ILE A 451 -21.61 -20.57 46.15
N LEU A 452 -22.42 -21.64 46.12
CA LEU A 452 -23.83 -21.60 45.76
C LEU A 452 -24.75 -21.77 46.98
N SER A 453 -25.73 -20.87 47.11
CA SER A 453 -26.73 -20.83 48.18
C SER A 453 -28.08 -21.54 47.89
N PRO A 454 -28.20 -22.43 46.89
CA PRO A 454 -29.24 -23.46 46.94
C PRO A 454 -28.70 -24.89 47.09
N SER A 455 -29.45 -25.73 47.82
CA SER A 455 -29.10 -27.13 48.09
C SER A 455 -29.23 -28.05 46.87
N SER A 456 -29.95 -27.64 45.82
CA SER A 456 -30.30 -28.47 44.67
C SER A 456 -29.87 -27.86 43.33
N ALA A 457 -29.45 -28.72 42.41
CA ALA A 457 -29.13 -28.36 41.03
C ALA A 457 -30.37 -27.87 40.25
N ILE A 458 -31.48 -28.59 40.42
CA ILE A 458 -32.79 -28.34 39.80
C ILE A 458 -33.85 -28.33 40.90
N ILE A 459 -34.77 -27.37 40.88
CA ILE A 459 -35.82 -27.24 41.91
C ILE A 459 -37.06 -28.05 41.52
N TYR A 460 -37.61 -27.80 40.33
CA TYR A 460 -38.77 -28.52 39.80
C TYR A 460 -38.35 -29.26 38.54
N ASN A 461 -38.44 -30.59 38.56
CA ASN A 461 -38.05 -31.41 37.42
C ASN A 461 -39.16 -32.39 37.00
N SER A 462 -39.68 -32.19 35.78
CA SER A 462 -40.51 -33.16 35.06
C SER A 462 -39.89 -33.56 33.71
N GLY A 463 -38.71 -33.02 33.37
CA GLY A 463 -37.97 -33.32 32.14
C GLY A 463 -36.88 -34.38 32.28
N ASN A 464 -36.13 -34.57 31.20
CA ASN A 464 -35.04 -35.52 31.11
C ASN A 464 -33.75 -34.94 31.68
N THR A 465 -33.06 -35.70 32.53
CA THR A 465 -31.77 -35.29 33.11
C THR A 465 -30.72 -36.38 32.95
N LYS A 466 -29.47 -36.00 32.63
CA LYS A 466 -28.34 -36.93 32.55
C LYS A 466 -27.03 -36.21 32.91
N LYS A 467 -26.30 -36.66 33.92
CA LYS A 467 -25.05 -36.02 34.38
C LYS A 467 -25.25 -34.52 34.71
N VAL A 468 -26.20 -34.25 35.59
CA VAL A 468 -26.36 -32.94 36.25
C VAL A 468 -25.68 -33.07 37.61
N THR A 469 -24.58 -32.35 37.82
CA THR A 469 -23.62 -32.70 38.88
C THR A 469 -23.14 -31.47 39.65
N SER A 470 -23.17 -31.55 40.98
CA SER A 470 -22.45 -30.61 41.85
C SER A 470 -20.97 -30.99 41.95
N LEU A 471 -20.11 -29.98 41.90
CA LEU A 471 -18.68 -30.12 42.10
C LEU A 471 -18.20 -29.01 43.04
N THR A 472 -17.13 -29.24 43.78
CA THR A 472 -16.47 -28.17 44.55
C THR A 472 -15.65 -27.25 43.64
N THR A 473 -15.30 -26.03 44.08
CA THR A 473 -14.37 -25.15 43.32
C THR A 473 -13.10 -25.88 42.92
N LYS A 474 -12.52 -26.68 43.83
CA LYS A 474 -11.30 -27.45 43.55
C LYS A 474 -11.49 -28.49 42.43
N GLU A 475 -12.69 -29.02 42.26
CA GLU A 475 -13.02 -29.97 41.21
C GLU A 475 -13.47 -29.29 39.91
N MET A 476 -13.81 -28.00 39.94
CA MET A 476 -14.15 -27.23 38.75
C MET A 476 -12.98 -26.40 38.20
N THR A 477 -11.87 -26.30 38.93
CA THR A 477 -10.74 -25.42 38.58
C THR A 477 -9.41 -26.18 38.42
N GLY A 478 -8.45 -25.54 37.77
CA GLY A 478 -7.09 -26.05 37.64
C GLY A 478 -6.96 -27.36 36.85
N LYS A 479 -5.79 -27.99 36.99
CA LYS A 479 -5.42 -29.23 36.27
C LYS A 479 -6.32 -30.45 36.60
N ASN A 480 -6.97 -30.43 37.76
CA ASN A 480 -7.81 -31.54 38.24
C ASN A 480 -9.30 -31.32 37.97
N CYS A 481 -9.65 -30.31 37.18
CA CYS A 481 -11.03 -30.04 36.79
C CYS A 481 -11.74 -31.33 36.33
N LYS A 482 -12.99 -31.55 36.73
CA LYS A 482 -13.77 -32.75 36.36
C LYS A 482 -14.74 -32.48 35.22
N VAL A 483 -15.09 -31.21 34.97
CA VAL A 483 -16.02 -30.77 33.92
C VAL A 483 -15.58 -31.26 32.54
N TYR A 484 -14.28 -31.22 32.23
CA TYR A 484 -13.78 -31.60 30.91
C TYR A 484 -13.91 -33.09 30.59
N LYS A 485 -13.95 -33.96 31.60
CA LYS A 485 -13.93 -35.43 31.43
C LYS A 485 -15.23 -35.97 30.82
N SER A 486 -16.29 -35.18 30.87
CA SER A 486 -17.64 -35.51 30.41
C SER A 486 -18.02 -34.89 29.08
N TRP A 487 -17.24 -33.93 28.58
CA TRP A 487 -17.55 -33.21 27.35
C TRP A 487 -16.71 -33.76 26.21
N GLU A 488 -17.40 -34.22 25.16
CA GLU A 488 -16.74 -34.59 23.92
C GLU A 488 -16.09 -33.34 23.31
N ASN A 489 -14.89 -33.50 22.74
CA ASN A 489 -14.15 -32.41 22.08
C ASN A 489 -13.92 -31.17 22.97
N PHE A 490 -13.77 -31.38 24.29
CA PHE A 490 -13.46 -30.30 25.24
C PHE A 490 -12.24 -29.50 24.78
N GLU A 491 -11.15 -30.20 24.45
CA GLU A 491 -9.88 -29.59 24.05
C GLU A 491 -9.96 -28.79 22.74
N ASP A 492 -11.00 -28.94 21.93
CA ASP A 492 -11.15 -28.13 20.71
C ASP A 492 -11.70 -26.73 21.03
N ASN A 493 -12.54 -26.61 22.07
CA ASN A 493 -13.33 -25.40 22.32
C ASN A 493 -12.99 -24.71 23.65
N TRP A 494 -12.49 -25.47 24.61
CA TRP A 494 -12.27 -25.03 25.99
C TRP A 494 -10.81 -25.13 26.39
N ALA A 495 -10.41 -24.27 27.32
CA ALA A 495 -9.10 -24.30 27.97
C ALA A 495 -9.30 -24.40 29.49
N LEU A 496 -8.48 -25.24 30.13
CA LEU A 496 -8.34 -25.23 31.58
C LEU A 496 -7.54 -24.01 32.01
N THR A 497 -7.96 -23.36 33.09
CA THR A 497 -7.25 -22.25 33.73
C THR A 497 -7.02 -22.59 35.20
N ASP A 498 -6.24 -21.77 35.91
CA ASP A 498 -6.14 -21.88 37.38
C ASP A 498 -7.47 -21.54 38.08
N SER A 499 -8.39 -20.89 37.35
CA SER A 499 -9.79 -20.70 37.70
C SER A 499 -10.66 -21.72 36.94
N TYR A 500 -11.89 -21.36 36.58
CA TYR A 500 -12.80 -22.21 35.82
C TYR A 500 -12.37 -22.35 34.35
N PRO A 501 -12.82 -23.41 33.64
CA PRO A 501 -12.65 -23.53 32.21
C PRO A 501 -13.11 -22.28 31.46
N VAL A 502 -12.45 -21.93 30.36
CA VAL A 502 -12.86 -20.79 29.53
C VAL A 502 -12.92 -21.19 28.06
N LEU A 503 -13.69 -20.44 27.28
CA LEU A 503 -13.79 -20.66 25.84
C LEU A 503 -12.53 -20.13 25.14
N LYS A 504 -11.86 -20.98 24.36
CA LYS A 504 -10.63 -20.63 23.63
C LYS A 504 -10.84 -19.50 22.63
N ALA A 505 -11.99 -19.50 21.95
CA ALA A 505 -12.32 -18.48 20.94
C ALA A 505 -12.53 -17.08 21.52
N LEU A 506 -12.80 -16.97 22.83
CA LEU A 506 -13.11 -15.71 23.53
C LEU A 506 -12.03 -15.31 24.53
N THR A 507 -10.92 -16.03 24.60
CA THR A 507 -9.85 -15.77 25.56
C THR A 507 -8.48 -15.83 24.89
N HIS A 508 -7.54 -15.07 25.45
CA HIS A 508 -6.15 -15.09 25.02
C HIS A 508 -5.27 -15.63 26.14
N LYS A 509 -4.31 -16.48 25.78
CA LYS A 509 -3.16 -16.83 26.63
C LYS A 509 -1.92 -16.36 25.92
N LEU A 510 -1.42 -15.21 26.36
CA LEU A 510 -0.31 -14.53 25.71
C LEU A 510 1.03 -15.02 26.25
N GLU A 511 1.93 -15.37 25.33
CA GLU A 511 3.34 -15.64 25.58
C GLU A 511 4.16 -14.46 25.06
N LYS A 512 4.96 -13.85 25.93
CA LYS A 512 5.79 -12.70 25.59
C LYS A 512 7.04 -13.11 24.81
N ILE A 513 7.28 -12.48 23.67
CA ILE A 513 8.47 -12.63 22.85
C ILE A 513 9.27 -11.32 22.87
N HIS A 514 10.43 -11.36 23.53
CA HIS A 514 11.28 -10.17 23.67
C HIS A 514 11.86 -9.69 22.34
N ALA A 515 12.15 -8.38 22.30
CA ALA A 515 12.78 -7.76 21.14
C ALA A 515 14.15 -8.41 20.84
N LYS A 516 14.39 -8.73 19.58
CA LYS A 516 15.69 -9.20 19.06
C LYS A 516 16.14 -8.21 18.00
N ALA A 517 17.30 -7.58 18.18
CA ALA A 517 17.84 -6.68 17.17
C ALA A 517 18.11 -7.42 15.85
N ALA A 518 17.77 -6.79 14.72
CA ALA A 518 18.13 -7.30 13.41
C ALA A 518 19.65 -7.28 13.22
N SER A 519 20.20 -8.35 12.66
CA SER A 519 21.62 -8.42 12.32
C SER A 519 21.84 -8.05 10.85
N CYS A 520 23.07 -8.22 10.35
CA CYS A 520 23.33 -8.06 8.92
C CYS A 520 22.67 -9.14 8.04
N THR A 521 22.36 -10.31 8.61
CA THR A 521 21.94 -11.50 7.86
C THR A 521 20.65 -12.13 8.35
N GLU A 522 20.26 -11.87 9.60
CA GLU A 522 19.01 -12.35 10.19
C GLU A 522 18.09 -11.18 10.49
N ASP A 523 16.80 -11.37 10.19
CA ASP A 523 15.73 -10.51 10.68
C ASP A 523 15.73 -10.54 12.22
N GLY A 524 15.47 -9.38 12.81
CA GLY A 524 15.12 -9.23 14.22
C GLY A 524 13.61 -9.09 14.39
N ASN A 525 13.21 -8.72 15.58
CA ASN A 525 11.84 -8.36 15.91
C ASN A 525 11.78 -7.26 16.97
N ASN A 526 10.74 -6.43 16.90
CA ASN A 526 10.26 -5.68 18.05
C ASN A 526 9.66 -6.65 19.07
N GLU A 527 9.50 -6.22 20.32
CA GLU A 527 8.79 -7.00 21.33
C GLU A 527 7.32 -7.20 20.92
N TYR A 528 6.79 -8.40 21.12
CA TYR A 528 5.40 -8.74 20.84
C TYR A 528 4.93 -9.91 21.74
N TYR A 529 3.64 -10.19 21.71
CA TYR A 529 3.00 -11.32 22.40
C TYR A 529 2.36 -12.25 21.36
N VAL A 530 2.40 -13.55 21.59
CA VAL A 530 1.69 -14.56 20.77
C VAL A 530 0.66 -15.28 21.61
N CYS A 531 -0.57 -15.37 21.12
CA CYS A 531 -1.61 -16.11 21.83
C CYS A 531 -1.50 -17.61 21.52
N SER A 532 -1.26 -18.44 22.54
CA SER A 532 -1.21 -19.91 22.38
C SER A 532 -2.57 -20.53 22.06
N TYR A 533 -3.68 -19.81 22.29
CA TYR A 533 -5.03 -20.32 22.02
C TYR A 533 -5.50 -20.06 20.59
N CYS A 534 -5.18 -18.89 20.02
CA CYS A 534 -5.66 -18.50 18.69
C CYS A 534 -4.55 -18.31 17.63
N GLY A 535 -3.27 -18.37 18.02
CA GLY A 535 -2.12 -18.23 17.13
C GLY A 535 -1.87 -16.80 16.61
N LYS A 536 -2.62 -15.82 17.08
CA LYS A 536 -2.48 -14.39 16.71
C LYS A 536 -1.39 -13.69 17.51
N TYR A 537 -0.93 -12.55 17.00
CA TYR A 537 0.12 -11.73 17.61
C TYR A 537 -0.46 -10.42 18.16
N TYR A 538 0.10 -9.90 19.25
CA TYR A 538 -0.36 -8.69 19.94
C TYR A 538 0.82 -7.81 20.36
N LYS A 539 0.62 -6.50 20.49
CA LYS A 539 1.63 -5.56 21.01
C LYS A 539 1.69 -5.52 22.54
N ASP A 540 0.60 -5.90 23.20
CA ASP A 540 0.35 -5.74 24.63
C ASP A 540 -0.05 -7.06 25.30
N GLU A 541 0.06 -7.11 26.63
CA GLU A 541 -0.19 -8.31 27.44
C GLU A 541 -1.68 -8.57 27.70
N GLU A 542 -2.52 -7.58 27.40
CA GLU A 542 -3.98 -7.62 27.54
C GLU A 542 -4.70 -8.06 26.24
N ALA A 543 -3.94 -8.31 25.16
CA ALA A 543 -4.45 -8.69 23.84
C ALA A 543 -5.40 -7.66 23.20
N THR A 544 -5.19 -6.37 23.49
CA THR A 544 -6.01 -5.26 23.00
C THR A 544 -5.59 -4.77 21.61
N CYS A 545 -4.33 -4.99 21.22
CA CYS A 545 -3.79 -4.56 19.94
C CYS A 545 -3.21 -5.75 19.14
N GLU A 546 -4.07 -6.40 18.35
CA GLU A 546 -3.66 -7.44 17.39
C GLU A 546 -2.75 -6.85 16.30
N ILE A 547 -1.68 -7.57 15.96
CA ILE A 547 -0.73 -7.20 14.91
C ILE A 547 -0.48 -8.36 13.94
N GLN A 548 -0.06 -8.01 12.74
CA GLN A 548 0.39 -8.97 11.75
C GLN A 548 1.88 -9.24 11.90
N LYS A 549 2.33 -10.37 11.35
CA LYS A 549 3.74 -10.78 11.41
C LYS A 549 4.70 -9.69 10.92
N ASP A 550 4.32 -8.97 9.87
CA ASP A 550 5.17 -7.94 9.28
C ASP A 550 5.29 -6.67 10.14
N ASP A 551 4.40 -6.45 11.11
CA ASP A 551 4.43 -5.25 11.99
C ASP A 551 5.57 -5.30 13.02
N PHE A 552 5.97 -6.51 13.43
CA PHE A 552 7.03 -6.68 14.43
C PHE A 552 8.36 -7.17 13.84
N VAL A 553 8.39 -7.64 12.58
CA VAL A 553 9.63 -8.12 11.96
C VAL A 553 10.54 -6.95 11.57
N LEU A 554 11.76 -6.93 12.13
CA LEU A 554 12.81 -5.99 11.74
C LEU A 554 13.68 -6.65 10.68
N LYS A 555 13.59 -6.19 9.43
CA LYS A 555 14.37 -6.80 8.34
C LYS A 555 15.88 -6.69 8.59
N ALA A 556 16.60 -7.74 8.20
CA ALA A 556 18.06 -7.76 8.24
C ALA A 556 18.62 -6.46 7.64
N THR A 557 19.49 -5.80 8.38
CA THR A 557 20.03 -4.46 8.04
C THR A 557 20.92 -4.45 6.79
N GLY A 558 21.28 -5.65 6.32
CA GLY A 558 22.30 -5.83 5.31
C GLY A 558 23.69 -5.46 5.82
N HIS A 559 24.69 -5.70 4.99
CA HIS A 559 26.06 -5.34 5.33
C HIS A 559 26.36 -3.87 5.00
N GLN A 560 26.89 -3.14 5.98
CA GLN A 560 27.45 -1.80 5.81
C GLN A 560 28.96 -1.92 5.53
N TRP A 561 29.31 -2.03 4.25
CA TRP A 561 30.70 -2.23 3.84
C TRP A 561 31.51 -0.95 3.97
N ASP A 562 32.73 -1.05 4.49
CA ASP A 562 33.72 0.02 4.47
C ASP A 562 34.15 0.41 3.04
N LYS A 563 35.09 1.35 2.92
CA LYS A 563 35.63 1.79 1.61
C LYS A 563 36.45 0.70 0.90
N GLY A 564 36.73 -0.42 1.57
CA GLY A 564 37.53 -1.54 1.12
C GLY A 564 39.04 -1.23 1.05
N ILE A 565 39.85 -2.14 1.55
CA ILE A 565 41.32 -2.03 1.58
C ILE A 565 41.91 -2.93 0.49
N ILE A 566 42.89 -2.42 -0.26
CA ILE A 566 43.65 -3.24 -1.22
C ILE A 566 44.55 -4.19 -0.42
N THR A 567 44.10 -5.42 -0.26
CA THR A 567 44.83 -6.49 0.43
C THR A 567 45.81 -7.19 -0.52
N LYS A 568 45.59 -7.11 -1.84
CA LYS A 568 46.53 -7.58 -2.87
C LYS A 568 46.55 -6.63 -4.07
N LYS A 569 47.70 -6.07 -4.40
CA LYS A 569 47.84 -5.18 -5.57
C LYS A 569 47.74 -5.99 -6.88
N ALA A 570 47.07 -5.44 -7.88
CA ALA A 570 47.02 -6.01 -9.22
C ALA A 570 48.36 -5.83 -9.95
N THR A 571 48.75 -6.84 -10.73
CA THR A 571 49.95 -6.81 -11.58
C THR A 571 49.58 -7.13 -13.03
N GLU A 572 50.54 -7.09 -13.95
CA GLU A 572 50.34 -7.59 -15.32
C GLU A 572 50.08 -9.11 -15.36
N LYS A 573 50.52 -9.85 -14.34
CA LYS A 573 50.43 -11.33 -14.29
C LYS A 573 49.29 -11.84 -13.42
N SER A 574 48.94 -11.13 -12.35
CA SER A 574 47.95 -11.54 -11.34
C SER A 574 46.92 -10.44 -11.09
N THR A 575 45.67 -10.82 -10.85
CA THR A 575 44.65 -9.90 -10.35
C THR A 575 45.03 -9.38 -8.96
N GLY A 576 44.48 -8.21 -8.61
CA GLY A 576 44.49 -7.70 -7.25
C GLY A 576 43.22 -8.09 -6.51
N ILE A 577 43.22 -7.91 -5.19
CA ILE A 577 42.07 -8.14 -4.31
C ILE A 577 41.87 -6.88 -3.49
N LYS A 578 40.63 -6.41 -3.47
CA LYS A 578 40.15 -5.41 -2.53
C LYS A 578 39.21 -6.11 -1.55
N THR A 579 39.49 -6.03 -0.26
CA THR A 579 38.68 -6.64 0.80
C THR A 579 37.86 -5.55 1.46
N TYR A 580 36.56 -5.78 1.56
CA TYR A 580 35.61 -4.93 2.28
C TYR A 580 35.29 -5.59 3.62
N THR A 581 35.23 -4.81 4.68
CA THR A 581 34.80 -5.27 6.01
C THR A 581 33.49 -4.58 6.38
N CYS A 582 32.50 -5.35 6.84
CA CYS A 582 31.25 -4.80 7.35
C CYS A 582 31.51 -4.14 8.70
N SER A 583 31.13 -2.89 8.87
CA SER A 583 31.33 -2.15 10.13
C SER A 583 30.44 -2.64 11.27
N LEU A 584 29.35 -3.36 10.97
CA LEU A 584 28.39 -3.84 11.97
C LEU A 584 28.73 -5.24 12.50
N CYS A 585 29.23 -6.15 11.65
CA CYS A 585 29.42 -7.56 12.00
C CYS A 585 30.82 -8.12 11.67
N ASN A 586 31.74 -7.29 11.17
CA ASN A 586 33.09 -7.69 10.75
C ASN A 586 33.16 -8.75 9.63
N ALA A 587 32.04 -9.12 9.01
CA ALA A 587 32.02 -9.96 7.83
C ALA A 587 32.88 -9.36 6.72
N LYS A 588 33.47 -10.20 5.87
CA LYS A 588 34.38 -9.76 4.81
C LYS A 588 33.87 -10.23 3.45
N ARG A 589 33.86 -9.32 2.47
CA ARG A 589 33.70 -9.67 1.05
C ARG A 589 34.88 -9.18 0.24
N THR A 590 35.14 -9.80 -0.90
CA THR A 590 36.26 -9.44 -1.76
C THR A 590 35.81 -9.06 -3.16
N GLU A 591 36.51 -8.10 -3.77
CA GLU A 591 36.35 -7.72 -5.17
C GLU A 591 37.69 -7.91 -5.89
N ILE A 592 37.60 -8.52 -7.07
CA ILE A 592 38.76 -8.79 -7.91
C ILE A 592 39.11 -7.53 -8.70
N ILE A 593 40.28 -6.96 -8.43
CA ILE A 593 40.85 -5.90 -9.26
C ILE A 593 41.45 -6.54 -10.50
N LYS A 594 40.92 -6.20 -11.68
CA LYS A 594 41.41 -6.72 -12.98
C LYS A 594 42.92 -6.50 -13.12
N LYS A 595 43.57 -7.44 -13.79
CA LYS A 595 45.00 -7.33 -14.16
C LYS A 595 45.24 -6.03 -14.91
N LEU A 596 46.41 -5.44 -14.71
CA LEU A 596 46.80 -4.24 -15.46
C LEU A 596 46.91 -4.59 -16.96
N SER A 597 46.33 -3.75 -17.83
CA SER A 597 46.38 -3.94 -19.28
C SER A 597 47.83 -3.98 -19.77
N PRO A 598 48.22 -4.98 -20.58
CA PRO A 598 49.57 -5.04 -21.13
C PRO A 598 49.86 -3.79 -21.96
N SER A 599 50.98 -3.12 -21.68
CA SER A 599 51.53 -2.04 -22.51
C SER A 599 51.85 -2.59 -23.91
N THR A 600 50.86 -2.59 -24.81
CA THR A 600 51.02 -3.00 -26.22
C THR A 600 51.62 -1.85 -27.02
N THR A 601 52.94 -1.69 -26.93
CA THR A 601 53.68 -0.85 -27.87
C THR A 601 53.78 -1.59 -29.20
N THR A 602 52.90 -1.29 -30.15
CA THR A 602 53.08 -1.70 -31.54
C THR A 602 54.28 -0.95 -32.12
N ASN A 603 55.43 -1.63 -32.27
CA ASN A 603 56.55 -1.07 -33.02
C ASN A 603 56.11 -0.86 -34.48
N ILE A 604 56.23 0.37 -34.96
CA ILE A 604 56.02 0.73 -36.37
C ILE A 604 57.27 0.37 -37.16
N LEU A 605 57.10 -0.15 -38.38
CA LEU A 605 58.20 -0.39 -39.32
C LEU A 605 58.71 0.93 -39.88
N PHE A 606 59.95 1.27 -39.57
CA PHE A 606 60.72 2.34 -40.17
C PHE A 606 61.86 1.74 -40.97
N ALA A 607 62.07 2.29 -42.16
CA ALA A 607 63.27 2.08 -42.94
C ALA A 607 64.07 3.38 -42.93
N ASN A 608 65.39 3.27 -42.89
CA ASN A 608 66.32 4.36 -43.13
C ASN A 608 67.33 3.95 -44.19
N ALA A 609 67.87 4.93 -44.92
CA ALA A 609 68.88 4.68 -45.93
C ALA A 609 70.03 5.67 -45.78
N LYS A 610 71.25 5.14 -45.87
CA LYS A 610 72.49 5.91 -45.93
C LYS A 610 73.30 5.56 -47.16
N THR A 611 74.12 6.48 -47.60
CA THR A 611 75.03 6.30 -48.74
C THR A 611 76.10 5.27 -48.40
N SER A 612 76.55 4.53 -49.41
CA SER A 612 77.71 3.64 -49.34
C SER A 612 78.52 3.85 -50.62
N GLY A 613 79.48 4.76 -50.55
CA GLY A 613 80.12 5.33 -51.72
C GLY A 613 79.15 6.17 -52.56
N GLU A 614 79.56 6.49 -53.78
CA GLU A 614 78.82 7.37 -54.68
C GLU A 614 77.68 6.65 -55.44
N THR A 615 77.69 5.31 -55.49
CA THR A 615 76.78 4.47 -56.30
C THR A 615 76.04 3.40 -55.47
N GLY A 616 76.09 3.46 -54.14
CA GLY A 616 75.48 2.48 -53.25
C GLY A 616 74.61 3.08 -52.16
N LEU A 617 73.63 2.29 -51.69
CA LEU A 617 72.77 2.63 -50.55
C LEU A 617 72.70 1.45 -49.57
N ILE A 618 72.91 1.72 -48.29
CA ILE A 618 72.63 0.78 -47.21
C ILE A 618 71.27 1.12 -46.63
N ILE A 619 70.31 0.22 -46.83
CA ILE A 619 68.95 0.33 -46.33
C ILE A 619 68.88 -0.51 -45.06
N LYS A 620 68.40 0.08 -43.97
CA LYS A 620 68.15 -0.60 -42.70
C LYS A 620 66.71 -0.42 -42.29
N TRP A 621 66.16 -1.37 -41.56
CA TRP A 621 64.84 -1.25 -40.95
C TRP A 621 64.85 -1.85 -39.54
N ASN A 622 63.80 -1.60 -38.76
CA ASN A 622 63.64 -2.24 -37.45
C ASN A 622 62.85 -3.55 -37.55
N LYS A 623 63.09 -4.43 -36.57
CA LYS A 623 62.38 -5.69 -36.41
C LYS A 623 60.89 -5.47 -36.13
N ILE A 624 60.05 -6.22 -36.83
CA ILE A 624 58.62 -6.40 -36.56
C ILE A 624 58.40 -7.79 -35.97
N LYS A 625 57.68 -7.85 -34.85
CA LYS A 625 57.35 -9.10 -34.17
C LYS A 625 56.53 -9.99 -35.11
N ASN A 626 56.89 -11.27 -35.19
CA ASN A 626 56.23 -12.31 -36.01
C ASN A 626 56.31 -12.12 -37.55
N ALA A 627 57.13 -11.19 -38.06
CA ALA A 627 57.40 -11.14 -39.49
C ALA A 627 58.16 -12.41 -39.94
N SER A 628 57.73 -13.04 -41.02
CA SER A 628 58.45 -14.15 -41.68
C SER A 628 59.51 -13.63 -42.67
N GLY A 629 59.48 -12.34 -43.02
CA GLY A 629 60.47 -11.71 -43.87
C GLY A 629 60.12 -10.27 -44.23
N TYR A 630 60.97 -9.65 -45.04
CA TYR A 630 60.84 -8.27 -45.50
C TYR A 630 61.04 -8.17 -47.01
N GLU A 631 60.28 -7.31 -47.67
CA GLU A 631 60.48 -6.96 -49.07
C GLU A 631 60.86 -5.48 -49.21
N ILE A 632 61.95 -5.22 -49.91
CA ILE A 632 62.51 -3.89 -50.15
C ILE A 632 62.14 -3.45 -51.55
N TYR A 633 61.57 -2.26 -51.63
CA TYR A 633 61.21 -1.59 -52.87
C TYR A 633 62.10 -0.37 -53.02
N LEU A 634 62.71 -0.23 -54.19
CA LEU A 634 63.63 0.86 -54.51
C LEU A 634 63.43 1.23 -55.98
N GLU A 635 63.27 2.52 -56.25
CA GLU A 635 63.09 3.03 -57.62
C GLU A 635 63.79 4.37 -57.78
N LYS A 636 64.37 4.62 -58.97
CA LYS A 636 64.96 5.93 -59.27
C LYS A 636 63.85 6.98 -59.23
N TYR A 637 64.06 8.03 -58.45
CA TYR A 637 63.11 9.11 -58.38
C TYR A 637 63.26 10.01 -59.62
N GLN A 638 62.27 9.97 -60.52
CA GLN A 638 62.18 10.85 -61.67
C GLN A 638 61.07 11.87 -61.42
N ASN A 639 61.44 13.14 -61.48
CA ASN A 639 60.53 14.26 -61.32
C ASN A 639 59.53 14.25 -62.49
N LYS A 640 58.22 14.23 -62.21
CA LYS A 640 57.07 14.19 -63.17
C LYS A 640 56.62 12.81 -63.69
N LYS A 641 55.75 12.14 -62.90
CA LYS A 641 54.46 11.53 -63.30
C LYS A 641 53.91 10.74 -62.09
N LYS A 642 52.75 11.18 -61.56
CA LYS A 642 51.99 10.47 -60.51
C LYS A 642 51.54 9.12 -61.10
N ASN A 643 51.73 8.03 -60.36
CA ASN A 643 51.39 6.63 -60.70
C ASN A 643 52.37 5.86 -61.59
N LYS A 644 53.52 5.45 -61.03
CA LYS A 644 54.23 4.23 -61.45
C LYS A 644 54.25 3.20 -60.32
N THR A 645 54.01 1.94 -60.65
CA THR A 645 54.10 0.77 -59.76
C THR A 645 55.55 0.53 -59.35
N TYR A 646 55.80 0.48 -58.03
CA TYR A 646 57.15 0.38 -57.48
C TYR A 646 57.69 -1.05 -57.55
N LYS A 647 58.93 -1.21 -58.03
CA LYS A 647 59.55 -2.53 -58.18
C LYS A 647 60.13 -3.04 -56.86
N LYS A 648 59.83 -4.31 -56.57
CA LYS A 648 60.50 -5.06 -55.49
C LYS A 648 61.91 -5.39 -55.96
N VAL A 649 62.92 -4.91 -55.25
CA VAL A 649 64.33 -5.14 -55.59
C VAL A 649 64.96 -6.27 -54.78
N LYS A 650 64.43 -6.55 -53.58
CA LYS A 650 64.94 -7.63 -52.73
C LYS A 650 63.87 -8.17 -51.79
N ALA A 651 63.90 -9.47 -51.54
CA ALA A 651 63.21 -10.10 -50.42
C ALA A 651 64.23 -10.70 -49.46
N ILE A 652 64.09 -10.41 -48.17
CA ILE A 652 64.88 -10.98 -47.08
C ILE A 652 63.97 -11.96 -46.33
N ARG A 653 64.29 -13.25 -46.40
CA ARG A 653 63.56 -14.29 -45.65
C ARG A 653 64.07 -14.32 -44.21
N GLY A 654 63.15 -14.60 -43.28
CA GLY A 654 63.44 -14.64 -41.85
C GLY A 654 63.42 -13.27 -41.16
N ASN A 655 63.57 -13.31 -39.83
CA ASN A 655 63.44 -12.13 -38.96
C ASN A 655 64.71 -11.90 -38.12
N LYS A 656 65.87 -12.05 -38.78
CA LYS A 656 67.21 -11.91 -38.17
C LYS A 656 68.04 -10.81 -38.85
N ASN A 657 67.88 -10.61 -40.17
CA ASN A 657 68.62 -9.62 -40.94
C ASN A 657 67.75 -8.41 -41.28
N PHE A 658 68.19 -7.21 -40.87
CA PHE A 658 67.43 -5.95 -41.03
C PHE A 658 68.17 -4.88 -41.81
N SER A 659 69.10 -5.30 -42.66
CA SER A 659 69.84 -4.41 -43.54
C SER A 659 70.09 -5.07 -44.88
N TRP A 660 70.10 -4.27 -45.94
CA TRP A 660 70.50 -4.69 -47.26
C TRP A 660 71.22 -3.54 -47.98
N LYS A 661 72.29 -3.86 -48.70
CA LYS A 661 73.08 -2.91 -49.49
C LYS A 661 72.70 -3.03 -50.97
N ALA A 662 72.09 -1.98 -51.52
CA ALA A 662 71.94 -1.78 -52.95
C ALA A 662 73.28 -1.32 -53.54
N LYS A 663 73.79 -2.04 -54.54
CA LYS A 663 75.02 -1.71 -55.29
C LYS A 663 74.63 -1.29 -56.72
N SER A 664 75.56 -0.65 -57.44
CA SER A 664 75.43 -0.32 -58.86
C SER A 664 74.25 0.62 -59.18
N LEU A 665 73.93 1.53 -58.27
CA LEU A 665 72.96 2.60 -58.51
C LEU A 665 73.64 3.77 -59.24
N LYS A 666 72.86 4.60 -59.94
CA LYS A 666 73.40 5.78 -60.64
C LYS A 666 74.03 6.74 -59.61
N LYS A 667 75.23 7.24 -59.90
CA LYS A 667 75.94 8.22 -59.06
C LYS A 667 75.08 9.48 -58.88
N HIS A 668 75.11 10.06 -57.68
CA HIS A 668 74.43 11.31 -57.35
C HIS A 668 72.99 11.36 -57.86
N THR A 669 72.18 10.38 -57.47
CA THR A 669 70.81 10.23 -57.99
C THR A 669 69.83 9.98 -56.84
N PRO A 670 68.66 10.65 -56.82
CA PRO A 670 67.61 10.37 -55.83
C PRO A 670 66.92 9.03 -56.07
N TYR A 671 66.66 8.31 -54.99
CA TYR A 671 65.89 7.07 -54.96
C TYR A 671 64.80 7.16 -53.90
N MET A 672 63.64 6.59 -54.20
CA MET A 672 62.57 6.37 -53.23
C MET A 672 62.59 4.92 -52.77
N ILE A 673 62.49 4.72 -51.45
CA ILE A 673 62.60 3.42 -50.80
C ILE A 673 61.47 3.23 -49.80
N TYR A 674 60.94 2.01 -49.74
CA TYR A 674 60.15 1.56 -48.59
C TYR A 674 60.31 0.05 -48.40
N VAL A 675 60.03 -0.42 -47.18
CA VAL A 675 60.14 -1.82 -46.79
C VAL A 675 58.78 -2.32 -46.34
N LYS A 676 58.37 -3.50 -46.78
CA LYS A 676 57.18 -4.20 -46.30
C LYS A 676 57.57 -5.41 -45.47
N ALA A 677 57.10 -5.48 -44.23
CA ALA A 677 57.18 -6.70 -43.42
C ALA A 677 56.01 -7.62 -43.77
N TYR A 678 56.27 -8.91 -43.96
CA TYR A 678 55.21 -9.90 -44.22
C TYR A 678 55.32 -11.08 -43.27
N ILE A 679 54.19 -11.75 -43.05
CA ILE A 679 54.12 -13.08 -42.46
C ILE A 679 53.68 -14.05 -43.56
N THR A 680 54.28 -15.23 -43.60
CA THR A 680 53.83 -16.31 -44.48
C THR A 680 52.90 -17.20 -43.68
N LYS A 681 51.66 -17.35 -44.13
CA LYS A 681 50.70 -18.31 -43.57
C LYS A 681 50.20 -19.20 -44.70
N LYS A 682 50.31 -20.52 -44.55
CA LYS A 682 49.91 -21.52 -45.56
C LYS A 682 50.47 -21.20 -46.96
N GLY A 683 51.78 -20.93 -47.05
CA GLY A 683 52.47 -20.59 -48.31
C GLY A 683 52.22 -19.19 -48.88
N LYS A 684 51.17 -18.47 -48.47
CA LYS A 684 50.83 -17.13 -48.98
C LYS A 684 51.39 -16.01 -48.08
N LYS A 685 51.92 -14.94 -48.69
CA LYS A 685 52.42 -13.75 -47.97
C LYS A 685 51.26 -12.81 -47.61
N LYS A 686 51.14 -12.47 -46.32
CA LYS A 686 50.29 -11.37 -45.83
C LYS A 686 51.17 -10.26 -45.26
N TYR A 687 51.03 -9.05 -45.78
CA TYR A 687 51.81 -7.90 -45.29
C TYR A 687 51.30 -7.45 -43.91
N LEU A 688 52.22 -7.34 -42.96
CA LEU A 688 51.95 -6.89 -41.59
C LEU A 688 51.97 -5.36 -41.51
N GLN A 689 53.02 -4.74 -42.07
CA GLN A 689 53.25 -3.30 -42.05
C GLN A 689 54.06 -2.89 -43.28
N SER A 690 53.89 -1.64 -43.71
CA SER A 690 54.76 -0.96 -44.69
C SER A 690 55.43 0.22 -44.02
N SER A 691 56.73 0.41 -44.25
CA SER A 691 57.41 1.61 -43.80
C SER A 691 56.87 2.84 -44.52
N PRO A 692 57.00 4.04 -43.92
CA PRO A 692 56.89 5.27 -44.68
C PRO A 692 57.83 5.24 -45.89
N ARG A 693 57.41 5.89 -46.97
CA ARG A 693 58.28 6.13 -48.13
C ARG A 693 59.36 7.13 -47.74
N ILE A 694 60.60 6.77 -47.99
CA ILE A 694 61.78 7.59 -47.74
C ILE A 694 62.48 7.90 -49.07
N PHE A 695 63.18 9.02 -49.11
CA PHE A 695 63.90 9.50 -50.28
C PHE A 695 65.36 9.71 -49.87
N VAL A 696 66.29 9.22 -50.65
CA VAL A 696 67.73 9.28 -50.36
C VAL A 696 68.50 9.44 -51.66
N PHE A 697 69.58 10.21 -51.62
CA PHE A 697 70.50 10.33 -52.75
C PHE A 697 71.67 9.37 -52.59
N THR A 698 72.15 8.79 -53.69
CA THR A 698 73.46 8.12 -53.76
C THR A 698 74.57 9.18 -53.72
N GLY A 699 75.67 8.92 -53.00
CA GLY A 699 76.67 9.94 -52.66
C GLY A 699 76.17 11.02 -51.69
N ASP A 700 77.09 11.82 -51.14
CA ASP A 700 76.77 12.75 -50.03
C ASP A 700 75.96 13.98 -50.46
N SER A 701 75.79 14.19 -51.76
CA SER A 701 74.99 15.28 -52.31
C SER A 701 74.41 14.95 -53.69
N TYR A 702 73.29 15.61 -54.01
CA TYR A 702 72.70 15.69 -55.34
C TYR A 702 72.38 17.16 -55.62
N GLN A 703 73.02 17.75 -56.63
CA GLN A 703 72.90 19.19 -56.93
C GLN A 703 73.18 20.05 -55.67
N ASN A 704 72.20 20.83 -55.22
CA ASN A 704 72.28 21.66 -54.01
C ASN A 704 71.75 20.96 -52.75
N TYR A 705 71.43 19.66 -52.84
CA TYR A 705 70.80 18.90 -51.76
C TYR A 705 71.73 17.88 -51.11
N THR A 706 71.49 17.58 -49.83
CA THR A 706 72.19 16.54 -49.06
C THR A 706 71.21 15.74 -48.21
N ASN A 707 71.62 14.54 -47.80
CA ASN A 707 70.83 13.67 -46.94
C ASN A 707 70.85 14.15 -45.47
N ALA A 708 69.85 13.74 -44.68
CA ALA A 708 69.88 13.97 -43.23
C ALA A 708 70.88 13.02 -42.54
N LYS A 709 71.67 13.57 -41.62
CA LYS A 709 72.63 12.85 -40.76
C LYS A 709 71.98 12.38 -39.46
N SER A 710 71.31 13.29 -38.75
CA SER A 710 70.63 13.00 -37.47
C SER A 710 69.46 13.95 -37.23
N ILE A 711 68.61 13.62 -36.26
CA ILE A 711 67.51 14.47 -35.78
C ILE A 711 67.72 14.76 -34.29
N THR A 712 67.66 16.04 -33.90
CA THR A 712 67.81 16.49 -32.52
C THR A 712 66.55 17.23 -32.03
N PHE A 713 66.26 17.11 -30.74
CA PHE A 713 65.18 17.82 -30.05
C PHE A 713 65.45 17.83 -28.53
N LYS A 714 64.87 18.80 -27.81
CA LYS A 714 65.18 19.02 -26.38
C LYS A 714 64.58 17.98 -25.42
N LYS A 715 63.39 17.43 -25.70
CA LYS A 715 62.67 16.53 -24.76
C LYS A 715 62.40 15.16 -25.39
N SER A 716 62.99 14.11 -24.82
CA SER A 716 62.81 12.71 -25.24
C SER A 716 61.75 11.94 -24.44
N LYS A 717 61.26 12.52 -23.33
CA LYS A 717 60.16 12.00 -22.51
C LYS A 717 59.20 13.15 -22.15
N LEU A 718 57.90 12.90 -22.24
CA LEU A 718 56.83 13.85 -21.92
C LEU A 718 55.79 13.16 -21.03
N SER A 719 55.34 13.86 -19.99
CA SER A 719 54.19 13.47 -19.17
C SER A 719 53.11 14.53 -19.32
N LEU A 720 51.95 14.16 -19.85
CA LEU A 720 50.85 15.09 -20.15
C LEU A 720 49.57 14.62 -19.46
N LYS A 721 48.71 15.55 -19.03
CA LYS A 721 47.33 15.22 -18.64
C LYS A 721 46.46 15.07 -19.89
N LYS A 722 45.41 14.24 -19.85
CA LYS A 722 44.43 14.09 -20.94
C LYS A 722 43.93 15.46 -21.42
N GLY A 723 43.82 15.64 -22.74
CA GLY A 723 43.43 16.89 -23.41
C GLY A 723 44.56 17.92 -23.62
N LYS A 724 45.70 17.83 -22.91
CA LYS A 724 46.79 18.79 -23.06
C LYS A 724 47.62 18.55 -24.33
N THR A 725 48.22 19.63 -24.85
CA THR A 725 49.01 19.59 -26.08
C THR A 725 50.46 20.04 -25.86
N PHE A 726 51.39 19.55 -26.68
CA PHE A 726 52.81 19.90 -26.62
C PHE A 726 53.40 19.97 -28.03
N LYS A 727 54.04 21.07 -28.41
CA LYS A 727 54.70 21.21 -29.73
C LYS A 727 56.17 20.80 -29.65
N ILE A 728 56.54 19.71 -30.31
CA ILE A 728 57.95 19.32 -30.43
C ILE A 728 58.65 20.13 -31.53
N LYS A 729 59.78 20.75 -31.16
CA LYS A 729 60.68 21.46 -32.09
C LYS A 729 61.85 20.55 -32.42
N ALA A 730 61.76 19.80 -33.53
CA ALA A 730 62.83 18.95 -34.02
C ALA A 730 63.65 19.66 -35.10
N GLN A 731 64.96 19.40 -35.13
CA GLN A 731 65.90 19.95 -36.11
C GLN A 731 66.67 18.82 -36.80
N ILE A 732 66.94 18.97 -38.10
CA ILE A 732 67.76 18.04 -38.87
C ILE A 732 69.19 18.54 -38.98
N ASN A 733 70.13 17.70 -38.57
CA ASN A 733 71.54 17.89 -38.89
C ASN A 733 71.83 17.26 -40.25
N LYS A 734 72.46 18.04 -41.14
CA LYS A 734 72.73 17.67 -42.54
C LYS A 734 74.06 16.92 -42.66
N VAL A 735 74.19 16.01 -43.64
CA VAL A 735 75.47 15.36 -43.95
C VAL A 735 76.50 16.39 -44.44
N LYS A 736 76.11 17.29 -45.37
CA LYS A 736 76.91 18.46 -45.77
C LYS A 736 76.26 19.77 -45.25
N LYS A 737 76.95 20.51 -44.38
CA LYS A 737 76.39 21.71 -43.70
C LYS A 737 76.00 22.83 -44.69
N ASN A 738 76.77 23.01 -45.77
CA ASN A 738 76.60 24.06 -46.79
C ASN A 738 75.55 23.72 -47.88
N LYS A 739 74.99 22.51 -47.90
CA LYS A 739 73.96 22.09 -48.88
C LYS A 739 72.58 22.09 -48.21
N LYS A 740 71.49 22.22 -48.98
CA LYS A 740 70.10 22.22 -48.48
C LYS A 740 69.58 20.77 -48.30
N LEU A 741 68.54 20.56 -47.49
CA LEU A 741 67.79 19.30 -47.56
C LEU A 741 66.88 19.33 -48.80
N MET A 742 66.48 18.16 -49.30
CA MET A 742 65.49 18.07 -50.36
C MET A 742 64.24 18.91 -50.01
N PRO A 743 63.69 19.71 -50.94
CA PRO A 743 62.64 20.66 -50.60
C PRO A 743 61.34 19.94 -50.21
N ASP A 744 60.57 20.56 -49.32
CA ASP A 744 59.32 20.00 -48.79
C ASP A 744 58.26 19.74 -49.87
N THR A 745 58.38 20.38 -51.05
CA THR A 745 57.54 20.13 -52.24
C THR A 745 57.65 18.69 -52.76
N TYR A 746 58.73 17.98 -52.43
CA TYR A 746 58.93 16.58 -52.80
C TYR A 746 58.56 15.64 -51.67
N VAL A 747 59.13 15.90 -50.49
CA VAL A 747 58.86 15.19 -49.24
C VAL A 747 59.22 16.11 -48.09
N ALA A 748 58.33 16.24 -47.11
CA ALA A 748 58.60 17.04 -45.92
C ALA A 748 59.92 16.59 -45.26
N SER A 749 60.79 17.55 -45.02
CA SER A 749 62.10 17.36 -44.40
C SER A 749 61.99 16.63 -43.06
N ILE A 750 61.02 17.00 -42.22
CA ILE A 750 60.66 16.31 -40.97
C ILE A 750 59.21 15.83 -41.02
N ARG A 751 58.97 14.58 -40.60
CA ARG A 751 57.65 13.96 -40.51
C ARG A 751 57.44 13.32 -39.14
N TYR A 752 56.17 13.19 -38.73
CA TYR A 752 55.78 12.70 -37.42
C TYR A 752 54.79 11.54 -37.50
N LEU A 753 54.88 10.58 -36.57
CA LEU A 753 53.94 9.47 -36.49
C LEU A 753 53.78 8.98 -35.04
N SER A 754 52.55 8.72 -34.61
CA SER A 754 52.28 8.15 -33.28
C SER A 754 52.17 6.62 -33.33
N SER A 755 52.79 5.94 -32.37
CA SER A 755 52.64 4.49 -32.15
C SER A 755 51.23 4.11 -31.71
N ASN A 756 50.51 5.02 -31.06
CA ASN A 756 49.12 4.81 -30.69
C ASN A 756 48.40 6.16 -30.67
N LYS A 757 47.66 6.44 -31.75
CA LYS A 757 46.88 7.68 -31.93
C LYS A 757 45.72 7.81 -30.94
N LYS A 758 45.29 6.72 -30.28
CA LYS A 758 44.28 6.77 -29.20
C LYS A 758 44.88 7.34 -27.91
N ILE A 759 46.14 7.03 -27.61
CA ILE A 759 46.85 7.57 -26.42
C ILE A 759 47.31 9.01 -26.67
N ALA A 760 48.03 9.24 -27.78
CA ALA A 760 48.39 10.60 -28.19
C ALA A 760 48.53 10.69 -29.71
N SER A 761 48.03 11.77 -30.31
CA SER A 761 48.22 12.05 -31.74
C SER A 761 49.26 13.14 -31.96
N VAL A 762 49.84 13.21 -33.14
CA VAL A 762 50.76 14.29 -33.55
C VAL A 762 50.38 14.79 -34.94
N ASP A 763 50.38 16.10 -35.14
CA ASP A 763 50.12 16.71 -36.44
C ASP A 763 51.38 16.86 -37.31
N LYS A 764 51.22 17.33 -38.55
CA LYS A 764 52.34 17.55 -39.49
C LYS A 764 53.34 18.62 -39.02
N LYS A 765 52.97 19.49 -38.07
CA LYS A 765 53.80 20.56 -37.52
C LYS A 765 54.45 20.17 -36.18
N GLY A 766 54.28 18.93 -35.72
CA GLY A 766 54.84 18.43 -34.46
C GLY A 766 54.02 18.76 -33.20
N LYS A 767 52.75 19.18 -33.32
CA LYS A 767 51.86 19.37 -32.16
C LYS A 767 51.31 18.02 -31.71
N ILE A 768 51.71 17.59 -30.53
CA ILE A 768 51.25 16.37 -29.85
C ILE A 768 50.00 16.70 -29.02
N ILE A 769 48.98 15.86 -29.07
CA ILE A 769 47.73 15.99 -28.30
C ILE A 769 47.55 14.73 -27.46
N ALA A 770 47.49 14.87 -26.13
CA ALA A 770 47.22 13.77 -25.20
C ALA A 770 45.73 13.43 -25.21
N LYS A 771 45.38 12.17 -25.47
CA LYS A 771 44.00 11.75 -25.72
C LYS A 771 43.47 10.79 -24.66
N ASP A 772 44.20 9.72 -24.34
CA ASP A 772 43.78 8.75 -23.33
C ASP A 772 44.95 8.28 -22.48
N LYS A 773 44.65 7.86 -21.25
CA LYS A 773 45.63 7.38 -20.27
C LYS A 773 46.42 6.21 -20.84
N GLY A 774 47.74 6.27 -20.71
CA GLY A 774 48.63 5.24 -21.24
C GLY A 774 49.96 5.81 -21.70
N THR A 775 50.78 4.97 -22.32
CA THR A 775 52.09 5.38 -22.84
C THR A 775 52.21 5.02 -24.31
N CYS A 776 52.66 5.97 -25.14
CA CYS A 776 52.96 5.75 -26.55
C CYS A 776 54.27 6.46 -26.96
N TYR A 777 54.70 6.24 -28.19
CA TYR A 777 55.85 6.94 -28.77
C TYR A 777 55.42 7.83 -29.95
N ILE A 778 55.94 9.05 -29.97
CA ILE A 778 55.90 9.92 -31.15
C ILE A 778 57.23 9.79 -31.87
N TYR A 779 57.18 9.20 -33.06
CA TYR A 779 58.31 9.05 -33.97
C TYR A 779 58.47 10.30 -34.82
N ILE A 780 59.71 10.73 -34.98
CA ILE A 780 60.14 11.88 -35.78
C ILE A 780 61.14 11.35 -36.79
N TYR A 781 60.90 11.55 -38.06
CA TYR A 781 61.73 10.97 -39.10
C TYR A 781 61.96 11.89 -40.30
N SER A 782 63.15 11.79 -40.89
CA SER A 782 63.60 12.63 -42.01
C SER A 782 63.14 12.09 -43.36
N HIS A 783 63.47 12.82 -44.43
CA HIS A 783 63.25 12.34 -45.81
C HIS A 783 63.91 10.98 -46.07
N ASN A 784 65.16 10.74 -45.65
CA ASN A 784 65.89 9.48 -45.82
C ASN A 784 65.64 8.45 -44.70
N GLY A 785 64.65 8.71 -43.84
CA GLY A 785 64.19 7.76 -42.83
C GLY A 785 65.00 7.71 -41.54
N ILE A 786 65.98 8.60 -41.33
CA ILE A 786 66.59 8.76 -40.01
C ILE A 786 65.47 9.05 -39.02
N THR A 787 65.36 8.23 -37.97
CA THR A 787 64.20 8.22 -37.10
C THR A 787 64.65 8.31 -35.64
N SER A 788 64.00 9.18 -34.88
CA SER A 788 64.12 9.34 -33.43
C SER A 788 62.72 9.28 -32.79
N LYS A 789 62.61 9.03 -31.49
CA LYS A 789 61.29 8.91 -30.83
C LYS A 789 61.23 9.62 -29.47
N VAL A 790 60.04 10.12 -29.13
CA VAL A 790 59.72 10.70 -27.82
C VAL A 790 58.71 9.82 -27.11
N LYS A 791 59.00 9.44 -25.87
CA LYS A 791 58.05 8.70 -25.01
C LYS A 791 57.02 9.69 -24.47
N VAL A 792 55.74 9.44 -24.69
CA VAL A 792 54.64 10.26 -24.15
C VAL A 792 53.83 9.39 -23.19
N THR A 793 53.74 9.81 -21.93
CA THR A 793 52.88 9.20 -20.92
C THR A 793 51.73 10.16 -20.62
N VAL A 794 50.51 9.72 -20.92
CA VAL A 794 49.30 10.43 -20.55
C VAL A 794 48.84 9.87 -19.20
N LYS A 795 48.83 10.74 -18.19
CA LYS A 795 48.43 10.39 -16.82
C LYS A 795 46.94 10.53 -16.62
#